data_AF-A0A5N6V091-F1
#
_entry.id   AF-A0A5N6V091-F1
#
_cell.length_a   1.000
_cell.length_b   1.000
_cell.length_c   1.000
_cell.angle_alpha   90.00
_cell.angle_beta   90.00
_cell.angle_gamma   90.00
#
_symmetry.space_group_name_H-M   'P 1'
#
loop_
_entity.id
_entity.type
_entity.pdbx_description
1 polymer ?
#
loop_
_entity_poly.entity_id
_entity_poly.type
_entity_poly.pdbx_seq_one_letter_code
_entity_poly.pdbx_strand_id
1 'polypeptide(L)'
;MFQSFTGNSRRPRQVNLGGRNTNPFAAFPSGRQHPHGTGPQNTLAVAQQERLLRQQERERLGATRIVQRTWRGYRSRKITCSAWRAEWDVTEQQRSQLPLSFDEKSHDALQSSPHYATAAECLSQLRLLVQFLEPRNSGDILRLAYFSKAFQKTLHKVPTIATEGEWTTPLKRLAKLTLRVLQSATAPTVPAIVLWPLLELLMFLTDLIPKQMARLASEYYSVMAYLTKNIDTISSRCLLSRDNLVQTVLALLRPITAETLTAYEWFAKSYLTIPDLPTYLGTLDGLANNINYKLLTSAFEPLQSHFKDSPQNSDDVNARLWLLSYFIFFHRYALGSQAGYKAPESGFVKVVSDLLNSTAVHISRRLESGEVTDFDDTPDRAPLHPFIKEQLFSLVNQGSITGLLSELQSSHLSQHDLADSQSDASREAKILATYALTLLRVFPRRGDDIRMWLYLGSAISDDQVAGEPGSRIPAIKYFWQASRSSKIFTTISEDSTKVLSLLKPASDTNDARLPSISHKERDEEWMIILLFLELYTFVLKVMDDEEFFSSGSSFTASSNMRVSWTKESALPLEDIKDMTIFLKNLAFTLYWNSADLNEDETVHDSGGIRSYFSSSVTSSDTVSSVRDLEMKNKEKGLSGVTGIPLDYFKGLVTGLLRMIHERDSRRKFLPDGHWLMTNRFDMEGFIPAVVAEEENRHQLQDEEDGDEQDDLMNDAYYEPSLGLIGTGRAQQTRRIEALRRRQQQAARRKQLEAVAPRLEILRNMPFFIPFHTRVQIFREFIYRDQVRRRQGFIDADAWRMSVAQASMGRMIDGRPAVQDILGRHHANIRRESVFKDAFDQFYELGEGLKEPIQITFIDKFNTPEAGIDGGGVTKEFLTSVTNEAFKSISDLNLFEENEQHLLYPNPAAVEHRRELLRQVGLAENSPDWNDNIRDLLRRYEFLGRVIGKCLYEGILVDVNFAPFFLLKWALTGGTGSAQKETAYRANLNDLKDLDQGLYQGLLQLKNYPGDVEDFSLNFTVTDIIPVSNGKNRTITRDLKPHGSDIPVTNQNRLVYISYIARYRLQSQPSLQTNAFLQGLGQIIQPSWLSMFNQSELQTLVSGESGDIDVSDLRRNTQYGGLYTIGDDREEHPTIQLFWEVMHKMTNEERQKVLRFVTSTPRAPLLGFSHLNPRFSIRDSSEDQERLPSTSTCVNLLKLPRYTNADTLREKLLYAINSGAGFDLS
;
A
#
# COMPACT_ATOMS: atom_id res chain seq x y z
N MET A 1 79.07 -13.26 -41.88
CA MET A 1 79.62 -12.39 -40.82
C MET A 1 78.64 -11.23 -40.63
N PHE A 2 78.32 -10.92 -39.38
CA PHE A 2 77.10 -10.23 -38.90
C PHE A 2 77.17 -8.68 -38.87
N GLN A 3 75.97 -8.09 -38.70
CA GLN A 3 75.57 -7.02 -37.77
C GLN A 3 75.45 -5.53 -38.19
N SER A 4 74.17 -5.11 -38.25
CA SER A 4 73.50 -4.02 -37.48
C SER A 4 73.74 -2.51 -37.71
N PHE A 5 72.60 -1.82 -37.49
CA PHE A 5 72.35 -0.42 -37.10
C PHE A 5 72.16 0.65 -38.19
N THR A 6 70.90 1.07 -38.35
CA THR A 6 70.43 2.07 -39.33
C THR A 6 70.13 3.41 -38.67
N GLY A 7 70.87 4.45 -39.09
CA GLY A 7 70.54 5.85 -38.90
C GLY A 7 71.09 6.69 -40.04
N ASN A 8 70.26 7.52 -40.68
CA ASN A 8 70.63 8.70 -41.47
C ASN A 8 69.32 9.46 -41.79
N SER A 9 69.11 10.70 -41.37
CA SER A 9 69.74 11.99 -41.77
C SER A 9 69.47 12.38 -43.23
N ARG A 10 68.74 13.49 -43.42
CA ARG A 10 69.01 14.62 -44.34
C ARG A 10 67.77 15.51 -44.53
N ARG A 11 67.83 16.74 -44.00
CA ARG A 11 67.07 17.91 -44.48
C ARG A 11 68.08 18.85 -45.17
N PRO A 12 67.76 19.46 -46.32
CA PRO A 12 68.49 20.62 -46.81
C PRO A 12 67.89 21.92 -46.25
N ARG A 13 68.78 22.86 -45.88
CA ARG A 13 68.47 24.25 -45.54
C ARG A 13 68.30 25.06 -46.83
N GLN A 14 67.28 25.91 -46.91
CA GLN A 14 67.35 27.13 -47.72
C GLN A 14 67.25 28.33 -46.79
N VAL A 15 68.20 29.24 -47.00
CA VAL A 15 68.54 30.42 -46.23
C VAL A 15 67.81 31.61 -46.83
N ASN A 16 67.07 32.36 -46.02
CA ASN A 16 66.51 33.66 -46.38
C ASN A 16 67.62 34.71 -46.46
N LEU A 17 67.71 35.48 -47.55
CA LEU A 17 68.42 36.75 -47.57
C LEU A 17 67.78 37.75 -48.55
N GLY A 18 67.44 38.94 -48.04
CA GLY A 18 67.08 40.15 -48.80
C GLY A 18 65.61 40.22 -49.23
N GLY A 19 64.81 41.25 -48.95
CA GLY A 19 65.02 42.54 -48.32
C GLY A 19 63.64 43.17 -48.08
N ARG A 20 63.62 44.17 -47.21
CA ARG A 20 62.48 45.04 -46.83
C ARG A 20 61.31 45.10 -47.84
N ASN A 21 60.11 44.76 -47.38
CA ASN A 21 58.87 45.30 -47.95
C ASN A 21 58.77 46.78 -47.56
N THR A 22 59.02 47.68 -48.51
CA THR A 22 58.51 49.05 -48.47
C THR A 22 57.04 49.03 -48.88
N ASN A 23 56.14 48.85 -47.91
CA ASN A 23 54.77 49.35 -48.04
C ASN A 23 54.06 49.36 -46.67
N PRO A 24 53.94 50.52 -45.99
CA PRO A 24 53.18 50.62 -44.74
C PRO A 24 51.66 50.76 -44.97
N PHE A 25 51.17 50.63 -46.20
CA PHE A 25 49.75 50.89 -46.54
C PHE A 25 49.12 49.93 -47.57
N ALA A 26 49.73 48.77 -47.86
CA ALA A 26 49.13 47.82 -48.79
C ALA A 26 48.51 46.61 -48.06
N ALA A 27 47.18 46.47 -48.23
CA ALA A 27 46.31 45.36 -47.84
C ALA A 27 45.63 45.44 -46.46
N PHE A 28 44.69 46.37 -46.31
CA PHE A 28 43.47 46.12 -45.55
C PHE A 28 42.43 45.43 -46.45
N PRO A 29 41.91 44.26 -46.06
CA PRO A 29 40.53 43.89 -46.34
C PRO A 29 39.70 44.13 -45.08
N SER A 30 38.70 44.98 -45.27
CA SER A 30 37.63 45.42 -44.40
C SER A 30 37.14 44.42 -43.33
N GLY A 31 37.01 44.93 -42.09
CA GLY A 31 35.90 44.58 -41.22
C GLY A 31 36.19 43.57 -40.11
N ARG A 32 36.85 44.00 -39.03
CA ARG A 32 36.35 43.94 -37.63
C ARG A 32 37.46 44.35 -36.66
N GLN A 33 37.06 45.22 -35.73
CA GLN A 33 37.78 45.89 -34.65
C GLN A 33 38.99 45.14 -34.05
N HIS A 34 40.13 45.85 -33.94
CA HIS A 34 41.11 45.63 -32.88
C HIS A 34 40.94 46.73 -31.82
N PRO A 35 41.16 46.45 -30.52
CA PRO A 35 41.70 47.42 -29.59
C PRO A 35 43.20 47.22 -29.41
N HIS A 36 43.90 48.34 -29.29
CA HIS A 36 45.36 48.48 -29.21
C HIS A 36 45.99 47.86 -27.95
N GLY A 37 47.25 47.41 -28.10
CA GLY A 37 48.15 47.12 -26.98
C GLY A 37 49.43 46.41 -27.45
N THR A 38 50.53 47.15 -27.60
CA THR A 38 51.88 46.59 -27.79
C THR A 38 52.39 46.04 -26.45
N GLY A 39 52.05 44.77 -26.18
CA GLY A 39 52.59 44.00 -25.07
C GLY A 39 52.94 42.58 -25.52
N PRO A 40 53.93 41.92 -24.90
CA PRO A 40 54.39 40.57 -25.28
C PRO A 40 53.28 39.51 -25.26
N GLN A 41 52.19 39.75 -24.51
CA GLN A 41 50.99 38.91 -24.49
C GLN A 41 50.22 38.92 -25.82
N ASN A 42 50.18 40.05 -26.53
CA ASN A 42 49.46 40.16 -27.81
C ASN A 42 50.22 39.42 -28.92
N THR A 43 51.56 39.45 -28.88
CA THR A 43 52.42 38.65 -29.76
C THR A 43 52.26 37.14 -29.50
N LEU A 44 52.07 36.76 -28.23
CA LEU A 44 51.83 35.38 -27.82
C LEU A 44 50.44 34.89 -28.24
N ALA A 45 49.42 35.76 -28.15
CA ALA A 45 48.06 35.49 -28.63
C ALA A 45 48.02 35.33 -30.16
N VAL A 46 48.71 36.21 -30.91
CA VAL A 46 48.85 36.08 -32.37
C VAL A 46 49.59 34.79 -32.74
N ALA A 47 50.65 34.42 -32.02
CA ALA A 47 51.38 33.18 -32.25
C ALA A 47 50.55 31.92 -31.89
N GLN A 48 49.70 31.99 -30.86
CA GLN A 48 48.75 30.92 -30.52
C GLN A 48 47.66 30.80 -31.58
N GLN A 49 47.11 31.92 -32.06
CA GLN A 49 46.11 31.95 -33.12
C GLN A 49 46.69 31.39 -34.43
N GLU A 50 47.95 31.72 -34.75
CA GLU A 50 48.65 31.19 -35.92
C GLU A 50 48.93 29.68 -35.79
N ARG A 51 49.27 29.19 -34.59
CA ARG A 51 49.41 27.74 -34.34
C ARG A 51 48.10 26.99 -34.51
N LEU A 52 47.00 27.57 -34.02
CA LEU A 52 45.64 27.03 -34.19
C LEU A 52 45.26 26.96 -35.68
N LEU A 53 45.54 28.03 -36.45
CA LEU A 53 45.30 28.03 -37.89
C LEU A 53 46.13 26.94 -38.62
N ARG A 54 47.41 26.79 -38.27
CA ARG A 54 48.26 25.72 -38.84
C ARG A 54 47.78 24.33 -38.43
N GLN A 55 47.21 24.17 -37.23
CA GLN A 55 46.61 22.90 -36.80
C GLN A 55 45.32 22.60 -37.58
N GLN A 56 44.42 23.57 -37.72
CA GLN A 56 43.22 23.43 -38.55
C GLN A 56 43.57 23.11 -40.01
N GLU A 57 44.62 23.71 -40.56
CA GLU A 57 45.05 23.42 -41.92
C GLU A 57 45.64 22.00 -42.07
N ARG A 58 46.34 21.50 -41.05
CA ARG A 58 46.80 20.09 -40.99
C ARG A 58 45.62 19.13 -40.88
N GLU A 59 44.63 19.44 -40.06
CA GLU A 59 43.40 18.65 -39.91
C GLU A 59 42.62 18.64 -41.24
N ARG A 60 42.49 19.80 -41.91
CA ARG A 60 41.87 19.91 -43.23
C ARG A 60 42.59 19.06 -44.27
N LEU A 61 43.92 19.15 -44.34
CA LEU A 61 44.71 18.33 -45.27
C LEU A 61 44.64 16.83 -44.92
N GLY A 62 44.60 16.49 -43.63
CA GLY A 62 44.36 15.14 -43.14
C GLY A 62 43.00 14.60 -43.58
N ALA A 63 41.94 15.37 -43.37
CA ALA A 63 40.58 15.05 -43.82
C ALA A 63 40.52 14.89 -45.34
N THR A 64 41.13 15.80 -46.12
CA THR A 64 41.18 15.69 -47.59
C THR A 64 41.89 14.42 -48.05
N ARG A 65 43.01 14.04 -47.41
CA ARG A 65 43.70 12.76 -47.71
C ARG A 65 42.84 11.55 -47.37
N ILE A 66 42.11 11.60 -46.25
CA ILE A 66 41.16 10.54 -45.87
C ILE A 66 40.08 10.43 -46.93
N VAL A 67 39.46 11.55 -47.34
CA VAL A 67 38.42 11.59 -48.39
C VAL A 67 38.95 11.07 -49.73
N GLN A 68 40.15 11.47 -50.15
CA GLN A 68 40.74 10.97 -51.40
C GLN A 68 41.05 9.47 -51.33
N ARG A 69 41.55 8.98 -50.19
CA ARG A 69 41.83 7.56 -49.97
C ARG A 69 40.55 6.74 -49.95
N THR A 70 39.51 7.20 -49.24
CA THR A 70 38.21 6.53 -49.18
C THR A 70 37.53 6.51 -50.54
N TRP A 71 37.60 7.61 -51.32
CA TRP A 71 37.04 7.68 -52.67
C TRP A 71 37.77 6.78 -53.67
N ARG A 72 39.12 6.75 -53.66
CA ARG A 72 39.89 5.81 -54.49
C ARG A 72 39.56 4.36 -54.13
N GLY A 73 39.45 4.05 -52.83
CA GLY A 73 39.03 2.73 -52.36
C GLY A 73 37.60 2.37 -52.77
N TYR A 74 36.66 3.32 -52.68
CA TYR A 74 35.28 3.15 -53.14
C TYR A 74 35.22 2.91 -54.65
N ARG A 75 35.92 3.72 -55.46
CA ARG A 75 35.97 3.57 -56.91
C ARG A 75 36.55 2.21 -57.32
N SER A 76 37.65 1.78 -56.69
CA SER A 76 38.25 0.47 -56.94
C SER A 76 37.29 -0.66 -56.61
N ARG A 77 36.63 -0.63 -55.43
CA ARG A 77 35.61 -1.62 -55.05
C ARG A 77 34.42 -1.64 -56.03
N LYS A 78 33.96 -0.47 -56.48
CA LYS A 78 32.85 -0.38 -57.44
C LYS A 78 33.20 -1.02 -58.79
N ILE A 79 34.43 -0.80 -59.27
CA ILE A 79 34.93 -1.41 -60.52
C ILE A 79 35.03 -2.93 -60.36
N THR A 80 35.61 -3.42 -59.25
CA THR A 80 35.72 -4.87 -59.02
C THR A 80 34.34 -5.53 -58.88
N CYS A 81 33.40 -4.91 -58.16
CA CYS A 81 32.03 -5.42 -58.08
C CYS A 81 31.33 -5.43 -59.44
N SER A 82 31.55 -4.43 -60.30
CA SER A 82 31.00 -4.45 -61.66
C SER A 82 31.59 -5.56 -62.53
N ALA A 83 32.89 -5.86 -62.37
CA ALA A 83 33.53 -6.95 -63.09
C ALA A 83 32.97 -8.32 -62.64
N TRP A 84 32.85 -8.56 -61.33
CA TRP A 84 32.24 -9.79 -60.80
C TRP A 84 30.77 -9.94 -61.17
N ARG A 85 30.00 -8.83 -61.23
CA ARG A 85 28.61 -8.85 -61.71
C ARG A 85 28.52 -9.31 -63.17
N ALA A 86 29.39 -8.79 -64.04
CA ALA A 86 29.43 -9.19 -65.44
C ALA A 86 29.85 -10.66 -65.61
N GLU A 87 30.81 -11.14 -64.82
CA GLU A 87 31.24 -12.54 -64.80
C GLU A 87 30.11 -13.49 -64.37
N TRP A 88 29.35 -13.12 -63.33
CA TRP A 88 28.18 -13.85 -62.88
C TRP A 88 27.09 -13.90 -63.96
N ASP A 89 26.74 -12.75 -64.56
CA ASP A 89 25.72 -12.66 -65.60
C ASP A 89 26.06 -13.51 -66.83
N VAL A 90 27.33 -13.49 -67.29
CA VAL A 90 27.79 -14.30 -68.43
C VAL A 90 27.64 -15.79 -68.15
N THR A 91 28.02 -16.22 -66.95
CA THR A 91 27.95 -17.64 -66.57
C THR A 91 26.49 -18.12 -66.48
N GLU A 92 25.61 -17.29 -65.91
CA GLU A 92 24.17 -17.61 -65.83
C GLU A 92 23.46 -17.58 -67.18
N GLN A 93 23.85 -16.67 -68.07
CA GLN A 93 23.29 -16.58 -69.42
C GLN A 93 23.65 -17.82 -70.27
N GLN A 94 24.88 -18.32 -70.14
CA GLN A 94 25.31 -19.57 -70.79
C GLN A 94 24.53 -20.78 -70.25
N ARG A 95 24.22 -20.80 -68.96
CA ARG A 95 23.48 -21.89 -68.30
C ARG A 95 21.99 -21.88 -68.66
N SER A 96 21.37 -20.70 -68.71
CA SER A 96 19.92 -20.54 -68.90
C SER A 96 19.46 -20.81 -70.34
N GLN A 97 20.36 -20.77 -71.33
CA GLN A 97 20.07 -20.86 -72.77
C GLN A 97 19.05 -19.83 -73.30
N LEU A 98 18.63 -18.88 -72.46
CA LEU A 98 17.68 -17.80 -72.71
C LEU A 98 18.36 -16.46 -72.37
N PRO A 99 17.99 -15.34 -73.03
CA PRO A 99 18.48 -14.02 -72.68
C PRO A 99 17.97 -13.62 -71.29
N LEU A 100 18.85 -13.59 -70.28
CA LEU A 100 18.53 -13.09 -68.95
C LEU A 100 18.70 -11.57 -68.95
N SER A 101 17.63 -10.84 -68.66
CA SER A 101 17.69 -9.42 -68.28
C SER A 101 17.19 -9.27 -66.85
N PHE A 102 17.92 -8.46 -66.08
CA PHE A 102 17.61 -8.16 -64.68
C PHE A 102 17.12 -6.72 -64.51
N ASP A 103 16.42 -6.20 -65.52
CA ASP A 103 15.73 -4.91 -65.49
C ASP A 103 14.28 -5.06 -64.97
N GLU A 104 13.71 -3.98 -64.44
CA GLU A 104 12.39 -3.97 -63.77
C GLU A 104 11.21 -4.45 -64.62
N LYS A 105 11.36 -4.60 -65.94
CA LYS A 105 10.30 -4.96 -66.90
C LYS A 105 10.30 -6.44 -67.33
N SER A 106 11.31 -7.23 -66.97
CA SER A 106 11.44 -8.63 -67.42
C SER A 106 10.98 -9.62 -66.34
N HIS A 107 9.67 -9.88 -66.30
CA HIS A 107 9.04 -10.81 -65.34
C HIS A 107 9.31 -12.30 -65.62
N ASP A 108 9.67 -12.67 -66.86
CA ASP A 108 9.80 -14.07 -67.29
C ASP A 108 11.04 -14.80 -66.73
N ALA A 109 12.10 -14.07 -66.34
CA ALA A 109 13.36 -14.66 -65.89
C ALA A 109 13.25 -15.43 -64.54
N LEU A 110 12.28 -15.07 -63.70
CA LEU A 110 12.08 -15.69 -62.37
C LEU A 110 11.28 -17.00 -62.39
N GLN A 111 10.62 -17.33 -63.50
CA GLN A 111 9.86 -18.59 -63.63
C GLN A 111 10.73 -19.73 -64.20
N SER A 112 11.69 -19.41 -65.06
CA SER A 112 12.51 -20.36 -65.82
C SER A 112 13.93 -20.58 -65.27
N SER A 113 14.15 -20.56 -63.95
CA SER A 113 15.49 -20.84 -63.38
C SER A 113 15.81 -22.35 -63.41
N PRO A 114 16.79 -22.82 -64.22
CA PRO A 114 17.22 -24.22 -64.22
C PRO A 114 18.06 -24.54 -62.96
N HIS A 115 18.32 -25.82 -62.72
CA HIS A 115 19.23 -26.30 -61.68
C HIS A 115 20.68 -26.27 -62.19
N TYR A 116 21.67 -26.21 -61.30
CA TYR A 116 23.09 -26.38 -61.67
C TYR A 116 23.40 -27.87 -61.92
N ALA A 117 24.36 -28.15 -62.79
CA ALA A 117 24.75 -29.51 -63.12
C ALA A 117 25.58 -30.14 -61.99
N THR A 118 26.39 -29.35 -61.30
CA THR A 118 27.20 -29.80 -60.16
C THR A 118 27.08 -28.87 -58.95
N ALA A 119 27.34 -29.40 -57.76
CA ALA A 119 27.39 -28.62 -56.52
C ALA A 119 28.52 -27.57 -56.55
N ALA A 120 29.66 -27.88 -57.18
CA ALA A 120 30.81 -26.98 -57.27
C ALA A 120 30.52 -25.72 -58.10
N GLU A 121 29.78 -25.86 -59.21
CA GLU A 121 29.31 -24.73 -60.02
C GLU A 121 28.36 -23.82 -59.24
N CYS A 122 27.46 -24.42 -58.46
CA CYS A 122 26.54 -23.65 -57.63
C CYS A 122 27.29 -22.86 -56.53
N LEU A 123 28.30 -23.46 -55.90
CA LEU A 123 29.15 -22.80 -54.89
C LEU A 123 29.99 -21.67 -55.48
N SER A 124 30.53 -21.83 -56.70
CA SER A 124 31.32 -20.77 -57.34
C SER A 124 30.45 -19.55 -57.66
N GLN A 125 29.23 -19.76 -58.15
CA GLN A 125 28.26 -18.69 -58.39
C GLN A 125 27.79 -18.03 -57.09
N LEU A 126 27.57 -18.81 -56.02
CA LEU A 126 27.26 -18.27 -54.69
C LEU A 126 28.39 -17.37 -54.16
N ARG A 127 29.65 -17.79 -54.32
CA ARG A 127 30.82 -17.00 -53.89
C ARG A 127 30.92 -15.68 -54.63
N LEU A 128 30.67 -15.66 -55.93
CA LEU A 128 30.65 -14.43 -56.72
C LEU A 128 29.49 -13.51 -56.31
N LEU A 129 28.28 -14.05 -56.24
CA LEU A 129 27.06 -13.30 -55.90
C LEU A 129 27.19 -12.54 -54.58
N VAL A 130 27.64 -13.23 -53.53
CA VAL A 130 27.77 -12.66 -52.17
C VAL A 130 28.80 -11.52 -52.09
N GLN A 131 29.72 -11.41 -53.05
CA GLN A 131 30.79 -10.40 -53.03
C GLN A 131 30.40 -9.07 -53.68
N PHE A 132 29.50 -9.07 -54.67
CA PHE A 132 29.09 -7.85 -55.38
C PHE A 132 27.67 -7.37 -55.07
N LEU A 133 26.81 -8.22 -54.49
CA LEU A 133 25.39 -7.92 -54.26
C LEU A 133 25.20 -6.70 -53.36
N GLU A 134 24.50 -5.68 -53.89
CA GLU A 134 24.16 -4.46 -53.16
C GLU A 134 22.65 -4.41 -52.84
N PRO A 135 22.24 -4.39 -51.56
CA PRO A 135 20.82 -4.45 -51.17
C PRO A 135 19.93 -3.29 -51.66
N ARG A 136 20.52 -2.21 -52.18
CA ARG A 136 19.80 -1.03 -52.69
C ARG A 136 19.57 -1.06 -54.21
N ASN A 137 20.20 -1.99 -54.91
CA ASN A 137 20.14 -2.10 -56.36
C ASN A 137 19.06 -3.12 -56.77
N SER A 138 18.02 -2.66 -57.48
CA SER A 138 16.89 -3.51 -57.90
C SER A 138 17.33 -4.70 -58.77
N GLY A 139 18.32 -4.51 -59.64
CA GLY A 139 18.87 -5.58 -60.47
C GLY A 139 19.63 -6.65 -59.67
N ASP A 140 20.34 -6.28 -58.60
CA ASP A 140 21.05 -7.26 -57.76
C ASP A 140 20.06 -8.06 -56.88
N ILE A 141 18.94 -7.43 -56.49
CA ILE A 141 17.84 -8.09 -55.77
C ILE A 141 17.17 -9.14 -56.68
N LEU A 142 16.95 -8.84 -57.96
CA LEU A 142 16.42 -9.80 -58.93
C LEU A 142 17.39 -10.98 -59.14
N ARG A 143 18.70 -10.73 -59.20
CA ARG A 143 19.73 -11.79 -59.27
C ARG A 143 19.69 -12.70 -58.05
N LEU A 144 19.53 -12.13 -56.84
CA LEU A 144 19.39 -12.90 -55.61
C LEU A 144 18.17 -13.83 -55.66
N ALA A 145 17.04 -13.32 -56.13
CA ALA A 145 15.79 -14.08 -56.26
C ALA A 145 15.90 -15.20 -57.31
N TYR A 146 16.56 -14.92 -58.44
CA TYR A 146 16.84 -15.91 -59.48
C TYR A 146 17.77 -17.01 -58.95
N PHE A 147 18.87 -16.62 -58.31
CA PHE A 147 19.80 -17.55 -57.68
C PHE A 147 19.10 -18.40 -56.62
N SER A 148 18.25 -17.81 -55.78
CA SER A 148 17.46 -18.51 -54.76
C SER A 148 16.71 -19.71 -55.34
N LYS A 149 15.92 -19.50 -56.40
CA LYS A 149 15.14 -20.56 -57.06
C LYS A 149 16.02 -21.61 -57.71
N ALA A 150 17.10 -21.18 -58.38
CA ALA A 150 18.07 -22.11 -58.98
C ALA A 150 18.75 -22.97 -57.90
N PHE A 151 19.13 -22.38 -56.79
CA PHE A 151 19.78 -23.03 -55.66
C PHE A 151 18.89 -24.08 -55.01
N GLN A 152 17.64 -23.74 -54.68
CA GLN A 152 16.66 -24.68 -54.11
C GLN A 152 16.42 -25.88 -55.04
N LYS A 153 16.19 -25.64 -56.35
CA LYS A 153 16.01 -26.72 -57.34
C LYS A 153 17.24 -27.62 -57.49
N THR A 154 18.44 -27.05 -57.35
CA THR A 154 19.70 -27.79 -57.44
C THR A 154 19.86 -28.74 -56.27
N LEU A 155 19.58 -28.27 -55.06
CA LEU A 155 19.72 -29.09 -53.85
C LEU A 155 18.69 -30.23 -53.82
N HIS A 156 17.49 -30.03 -54.36
CA HIS A 156 16.49 -31.10 -54.52
C HIS A 156 16.93 -32.22 -55.48
N LYS A 157 17.74 -31.90 -56.50
CA LYS A 157 18.21 -32.87 -57.50
C LYS A 157 19.56 -33.50 -57.18
N VAL A 158 20.39 -32.81 -56.39
CA VAL A 158 21.74 -33.25 -55.99
C VAL A 158 21.86 -33.19 -54.46
N PRO A 159 21.42 -34.22 -53.73
CA PRO A 159 21.37 -34.21 -52.25
C PRO A 159 22.74 -34.34 -51.57
N THR A 160 23.82 -34.61 -52.32
CA THR A 160 25.16 -34.91 -51.80
C THR A 160 25.97 -33.68 -51.34
N ILE A 161 25.32 -32.53 -51.14
CA ILE A 161 26.00 -31.32 -50.65
C ILE A 161 26.29 -31.47 -49.16
N ALA A 162 27.56 -31.72 -48.82
CA ALA A 162 28.05 -31.58 -47.46
C ALA A 162 27.96 -30.09 -47.06
N THR A 163 27.04 -29.75 -46.18
CA THR A 163 26.83 -28.40 -45.65
C THR A 163 27.95 -27.96 -44.68
N GLU A 164 28.93 -28.84 -44.41
CA GLU A 164 30.10 -28.57 -43.58
C GLU A 164 31.31 -28.12 -44.42
N GLY A 165 32.13 -27.23 -43.86
CA GLY A 165 33.32 -26.69 -44.54
C GLY A 165 33.01 -25.47 -45.43
N GLU A 166 33.33 -25.56 -46.72
CA GLU A 166 33.41 -24.42 -47.66
C GLU A 166 32.08 -23.69 -47.94
N TRP A 167 30.94 -24.34 -47.70
CA TRP A 167 29.59 -23.79 -47.91
C TRP A 167 29.08 -22.92 -46.77
N THR A 168 29.59 -23.12 -45.55
CA THR A 168 29.04 -22.49 -44.34
C THR A 168 29.14 -20.95 -44.36
N THR A 169 30.30 -20.42 -44.74
CA THR A 169 30.53 -18.97 -44.72
C THR A 169 29.82 -18.23 -45.86
N PRO A 170 29.77 -18.73 -47.11
CA PRO A 170 28.96 -18.12 -48.16
C PRO A 170 27.46 -18.20 -47.87
N LEU A 171 26.93 -19.33 -47.38
CA LEU A 171 25.50 -19.47 -47.04
C LEU A 171 25.08 -18.56 -45.89
N LYS A 172 25.92 -18.39 -44.86
CA LYS A 172 25.67 -17.42 -43.78
C LYS A 172 25.62 -15.98 -44.31
N ARG A 173 26.53 -15.62 -45.22
CA ARG A 173 26.52 -14.28 -45.83
C ARG A 173 25.31 -14.09 -46.75
N LEU A 174 24.90 -15.12 -47.48
CA LEU A 174 23.67 -15.13 -48.27
C LEU A 174 22.46 -14.82 -47.38
N ALA A 175 22.31 -15.53 -46.26
CA ALA A 175 21.25 -15.27 -45.28
C ALA A 175 21.24 -13.81 -44.78
N LYS A 176 22.40 -13.27 -44.40
CA LYS A 176 22.52 -11.86 -43.98
C LYS A 176 22.11 -10.86 -45.07
N LEU A 177 22.52 -11.11 -46.32
CA LEU A 177 22.17 -10.24 -47.44
C LEU A 177 20.67 -10.30 -47.73
N THR A 178 20.07 -11.50 -47.71
CA THR A 178 18.63 -11.68 -47.85
C THR A 178 17.85 -10.95 -46.77
N LEU A 179 18.28 -11.04 -45.50
CA LEU A 179 17.68 -10.30 -44.38
C LEU A 179 17.75 -8.78 -44.57
N ARG A 180 18.91 -8.25 -45.02
CA ARG A 180 19.06 -6.80 -45.30
C ARG A 180 18.15 -6.31 -46.42
N VAL A 181 17.97 -7.11 -47.48
CA VAL A 181 17.04 -6.77 -48.57
C VAL A 181 15.61 -6.71 -48.03
N LEU A 182 15.20 -7.74 -47.26
CA LEU A 182 13.86 -7.81 -46.66
C LEU A 182 13.60 -6.72 -45.61
N GLN A 183 14.62 -6.24 -44.91
CA GLN A 183 14.49 -5.08 -44.00
C GLN A 183 14.06 -3.80 -44.73
N SER A 184 14.29 -3.72 -46.03
CA SER A 184 13.86 -2.62 -46.90
C SER A 184 12.69 -2.99 -47.82
N ALA A 185 11.89 -4.01 -47.48
CA ALA A 185 10.83 -4.55 -48.36
C ALA A 185 9.79 -3.53 -48.84
N THR A 186 9.52 -2.47 -48.08
CA THR A 186 8.58 -1.40 -48.47
C THR A 186 9.21 -0.36 -49.40
N ALA A 187 10.54 -0.33 -49.54
CA ALA A 187 11.22 0.62 -50.40
C ALA A 187 10.81 0.42 -51.88
N PRO A 188 10.76 1.50 -52.69
CA PRO A 188 10.42 1.40 -54.11
C PRO A 188 11.47 0.61 -54.90
N THR A 189 12.72 0.54 -54.40
CA THR A 189 13.84 -0.17 -55.03
C THR A 189 13.73 -1.69 -54.94
N VAL A 190 12.84 -2.24 -54.10
CA VAL A 190 12.64 -3.69 -53.95
C VAL A 190 11.43 -4.12 -54.80
N PRO A 191 11.63 -4.94 -55.85
CA PRO A 191 10.52 -5.46 -56.64
C PRO A 191 9.64 -6.40 -55.81
N ALA A 192 8.33 -6.19 -55.85
CA ALA A 192 7.40 -6.94 -55.00
C ALA A 192 7.40 -8.46 -55.28
N ILE A 193 7.65 -8.85 -56.53
CA ILE A 193 7.71 -10.25 -57.00
C ILE A 193 8.85 -11.07 -56.34
N VAL A 194 9.84 -10.39 -55.75
CA VAL A 194 11.02 -11.02 -55.15
C VAL A 194 10.79 -11.39 -53.68
N LEU A 195 9.83 -10.77 -53.00
CA LEU A 195 9.64 -10.91 -51.55
C LEU A 195 9.36 -12.36 -51.13
N TRP A 196 8.45 -13.05 -51.81
CA TRP A 196 8.12 -14.45 -51.50
C TRP A 196 9.29 -15.42 -51.76
N PRO A 197 9.96 -15.41 -52.94
CA PRO A 197 11.16 -16.23 -53.17
C PRO A 197 12.30 -16.03 -52.16
N LEU A 198 12.42 -14.83 -51.57
CA LEU A 198 13.41 -14.55 -50.53
C LEU A 198 12.98 -15.07 -49.16
N LEU A 199 11.69 -15.05 -48.83
CA LEU A 199 11.15 -15.68 -47.63
C LEU A 199 11.26 -17.21 -47.70
N GLU A 200 10.95 -17.80 -48.85
CA GLU A 200 11.21 -19.22 -49.13
C GLU A 200 12.70 -19.56 -49.00
N LEU A 201 13.60 -18.68 -49.47
CA LEU A 201 15.03 -18.87 -49.29
C LEU A 201 15.41 -18.90 -47.81
N LEU A 202 14.85 -18.01 -46.99
CA LEU A 202 15.13 -17.99 -45.57
C LEU A 202 14.65 -19.27 -44.88
N MET A 203 13.45 -19.74 -45.19
CA MET A 203 12.93 -21.03 -44.68
C MET A 203 13.81 -22.20 -45.11
N PHE A 204 14.24 -22.20 -46.36
CA PHE A 204 15.14 -23.22 -46.87
C PHE A 204 16.51 -23.20 -46.17
N LEU A 205 17.04 -22.00 -45.88
CA LEU A 205 18.31 -21.85 -45.16
C LEU A 205 18.19 -22.21 -43.68
N THR A 206 17.03 -22.03 -43.04
CA THR A 206 16.81 -22.49 -41.66
C THR A 206 16.90 -24.00 -41.55
N ASP A 207 16.44 -24.74 -42.56
CA ASP A 207 16.57 -26.20 -42.59
C ASP A 207 17.99 -26.66 -42.97
N LEU A 208 18.67 -25.93 -43.87
CA LEU A 208 19.98 -26.31 -44.41
C LEU A 208 21.17 -26.01 -43.47
N ILE A 209 21.15 -24.85 -42.80
CA ILE A 209 22.23 -24.39 -41.90
C ILE A 209 21.68 -23.87 -40.55
N PRO A 210 20.91 -24.69 -39.81
CA PRO A 210 20.11 -24.24 -38.67
C PRO A 210 20.96 -23.57 -37.57
N LYS A 211 22.15 -24.12 -37.27
CA LYS A 211 23.07 -23.53 -36.27
C LYS A 211 23.56 -22.12 -36.65
N GLN A 212 23.83 -21.86 -37.92
CA GLN A 212 24.27 -20.52 -38.35
C GLN A 212 23.10 -19.54 -38.42
N MET A 213 21.90 -20.02 -38.77
CA MET A 213 20.68 -19.22 -38.78
C MET A 213 20.24 -18.82 -37.37
N ALA A 214 20.33 -19.73 -36.39
CA ALA A 214 20.05 -19.41 -34.98
C ALA A 214 20.97 -18.28 -34.45
N ARG A 215 22.25 -18.27 -34.85
CA ARG A 215 23.18 -17.16 -34.54
C ARG A 215 22.83 -15.83 -35.22
N LEU A 216 21.93 -15.84 -36.20
CA LEU A 216 21.38 -14.66 -36.86
C LEU A 216 19.99 -14.29 -36.34
N ALA A 217 19.50 -14.92 -35.26
CA ALA A 217 18.13 -14.74 -34.77
C ALA A 217 17.76 -13.27 -34.47
N SER A 218 18.71 -12.47 -33.99
CA SER A 218 18.51 -11.03 -33.78
C SER A 218 18.13 -10.29 -35.07
N GLU A 219 18.96 -10.41 -36.12
CA GLU A 219 18.69 -9.81 -37.42
C GLU A 219 17.40 -10.42 -38.02
N TYR A 220 17.20 -11.74 -37.88
CA TYR A 220 16.05 -12.46 -38.40
C TYR A 220 14.71 -11.96 -37.84
N TYR A 221 14.54 -11.95 -36.51
CA TYR A 221 13.28 -11.54 -35.89
C TYR A 221 13.04 -10.03 -35.98
N SER A 222 14.09 -9.21 -36.08
CA SER A 222 13.91 -7.78 -36.39
C SER A 222 13.26 -7.56 -37.76
N VAL A 223 13.65 -8.35 -38.76
CA VAL A 223 13.07 -8.31 -40.11
C VAL A 223 11.66 -8.89 -40.12
N MET A 224 11.43 -10.03 -39.44
CA MET A 224 10.08 -10.59 -39.34
C MET A 224 9.10 -9.65 -38.64
N ALA A 225 9.55 -8.96 -37.58
CA ALA A 225 8.76 -7.93 -36.91
C ALA A 225 8.42 -6.77 -37.83
N TYR A 226 9.39 -6.30 -38.62
CA TYR A 226 9.20 -5.26 -39.63
C TYR A 226 8.19 -5.66 -40.71
N LEU A 227 8.31 -6.88 -41.24
CA LEU A 227 7.41 -7.40 -42.26
C LEU A 227 5.98 -7.59 -41.72
N THR A 228 5.84 -8.04 -40.47
CA THR A 228 4.54 -8.21 -39.81
C THR A 228 3.81 -6.89 -39.65
N LYS A 229 4.49 -5.84 -39.15
CA LYS A 229 3.89 -4.51 -38.96
C LYS A 229 3.45 -3.85 -40.27
N ASN A 230 4.07 -4.21 -41.39
CA ASN A 230 3.82 -3.63 -42.71
C ASN A 230 3.06 -4.58 -43.66
N ILE A 231 2.45 -5.65 -43.14
CA ILE A 231 1.86 -6.71 -43.96
C ILE A 231 0.82 -6.21 -44.96
N ASP A 232 -0.06 -5.28 -44.59
CA ASP A 232 -1.09 -4.77 -45.49
C ASP A 232 -0.49 -3.96 -46.66
N THR A 233 0.55 -3.17 -46.39
CA THR A 233 1.29 -2.43 -47.43
C THR A 233 2.05 -3.35 -48.38
N ILE A 234 2.53 -4.49 -47.88
CA ILE A 234 3.26 -5.48 -48.68
C ILE A 234 2.29 -6.36 -49.47
N SER A 235 1.19 -6.79 -48.86
CA SER A 235 0.16 -7.63 -49.46
C SER A 235 -0.59 -6.94 -50.60
N SER A 236 -0.67 -5.61 -50.59
CA SER A 236 -1.20 -4.85 -51.73
C SER A 236 -0.27 -4.86 -52.96
N ARG A 237 1.04 -5.07 -52.74
CA ARG A 237 2.06 -5.10 -53.80
C ARG A 237 2.43 -6.53 -54.23
N CYS A 238 2.23 -7.53 -53.37
CA CYS A 238 2.65 -8.92 -53.57
C CYS A 238 1.60 -9.90 -53.00
N LEU A 239 1.46 -11.09 -53.60
CA LEU A 239 0.59 -12.19 -53.13
C LEU A 239 1.17 -12.89 -51.87
N LEU A 240 1.58 -12.13 -50.86
CA LEU A 240 2.05 -12.69 -49.59
C LEU A 240 0.85 -12.94 -48.66
N SER A 241 0.52 -14.21 -48.40
CA SER A 241 -0.53 -14.54 -47.43
C SER A 241 -0.04 -14.36 -45.99
N ARG A 242 -0.99 -14.17 -45.06
CA ARG A 242 -0.69 -14.09 -43.62
C ARG A 242 -0.10 -15.41 -43.11
N ASP A 243 -0.62 -16.55 -43.59
CA ASP A 243 -0.11 -17.88 -43.25
C ASP A 243 1.34 -18.06 -43.66
N ASN A 244 1.72 -17.58 -44.84
CA ASN A 244 3.08 -17.62 -45.35
C ASN A 244 4.06 -16.88 -44.43
N LEU A 245 3.63 -15.75 -43.86
CA LEU A 245 4.43 -14.99 -42.89
C LEU A 245 4.56 -15.74 -41.56
N VAL A 246 3.46 -16.34 -41.05
CA VAL A 246 3.49 -17.16 -39.83
C VAL A 246 4.44 -18.35 -39.99
N GLN A 247 4.41 -19.02 -41.15
CA GLN A 247 5.32 -20.12 -41.48
C GLN A 247 6.79 -19.67 -41.50
N THR A 248 7.07 -18.48 -42.00
CA THR A 248 8.44 -17.93 -41.97
C THR A 248 8.88 -17.61 -40.55
N VAL A 249 8.05 -16.94 -39.75
CA VAL A 249 8.36 -16.64 -38.33
C VAL A 249 8.70 -17.90 -37.54
N LEU A 250 7.97 -18.99 -37.78
CA LEU A 250 8.15 -20.28 -37.11
C LEU A 250 9.35 -21.08 -37.66
N ALA A 251 9.82 -20.81 -38.88
CA ALA A 251 10.83 -21.62 -39.55
C ALA A 251 12.15 -21.71 -38.76
N LEU A 252 12.54 -20.64 -38.06
CA LEU A 252 13.75 -20.64 -37.24
C LEU A 252 13.59 -21.43 -35.92
N LEU A 253 12.36 -21.64 -35.44
CA LEU A 253 12.07 -22.36 -34.19
C LEU A 253 11.91 -23.87 -34.39
N ARG A 254 11.65 -24.34 -35.61
CA ARG A 254 11.43 -25.76 -35.92
C ARG A 254 12.67 -26.64 -35.71
N PRO A 255 13.88 -26.25 -36.15
CA PRO A 255 15.06 -27.10 -36.00
C PRO A 255 15.58 -27.05 -34.56
N ILE A 256 15.68 -28.21 -33.92
CA ILE A 256 16.28 -28.34 -32.59
C ILE A 256 17.80 -28.40 -32.76
N THR A 257 18.50 -27.38 -32.28
CA THR A 257 19.96 -27.23 -32.30
C THR A 257 20.46 -26.76 -30.93
N ALA A 258 21.77 -26.83 -30.71
CA ALA A 258 22.40 -26.31 -29.49
C ALA A 258 22.13 -24.80 -29.25
N GLU A 259 21.77 -24.05 -30.29
CA GLU A 259 21.53 -22.61 -30.23
C GLU A 259 20.02 -22.29 -30.22
N THR A 260 19.12 -23.28 -30.18
CA THR A 260 17.65 -23.05 -30.27
C THR A 260 17.12 -22.13 -29.16
N LEU A 261 17.70 -22.17 -27.95
CA LEU A 261 17.36 -21.23 -26.88
C LEU A 261 17.59 -19.77 -27.29
N THR A 262 18.66 -19.48 -28.04
CA THR A 262 18.95 -18.13 -28.55
C THR A 262 17.90 -17.68 -29.58
N ALA A 263 17.36 -18.60 -30.38
CA ALA A 263 16.26 -18.28 -31.30
C ALA A 263 14.98 -17.93 -30.54
N TYR A 264 14.61 -18.69 -29.52
CA TYR A 264 13.48 -18.38 -28.64
C TYR A 264 13.68 -17.06 -27.87
N GLU A 265 14.90 -16.74 -27.44
CA GLU A 265 15.24 -15.48 -26.77
C GLU A 265 14.97 -14.26 -27.68
N TRP A 266 15.46 -14.29 -28.92
CA TRP A 266 15.24 -13.20 -29.88
C TRP A 266 13.80 -13.14 -30.40
N PHE A 267 13.12 -14.29 -30.49
CA PHE A 267 11.69 -14.35 -30.76
C PHE A 267 10.90 -13.59 -29.67
N ALA A 268 11.19 -13.86 -28.40
CA ALA A 268 10.59 -13.13 -27.28
C ALA A 268 10.92 -11.63 -27.31
N LYS A 269 12.20 -11.27 -27.47
CA LYS A 269 12.68 -9.86 -27.45
C LYS A 269 12.10 -9.00 -28.57
N SER A 270 12.12 -9.52 -29.81
CA SER A 270 11.89 -8.71 -30.99
C SER A 270 10.51 -8.92 -31.64
N TYR A 271 9.90 -10.10 -31.45
CA TYR A 271 8.63 -10.44 -32.10
C TYR A 271 7.43 -10.40 -31.15
N LEU A 272 7.54 -10.98 -29.95
CA LEU A 272 6.47 -10.98 -28.95
C LEU A 272 6.31 -9.64 -28.21
N THR A 273 7.08 -8.62 -28.57
CA THR A 273 6.92 -7.25 -28.07
C THR A 273 6.08 -6.37 -29.00
N ILE A 274 5.62 -6.93 -30.13
CA ILE A 274 4.78 -6.21 -31.11
C ILE A 274 3.37 -6.00 -30.52
N PRO A 275 2.88 -4.75 -30.48
CA PRO A 275 1.51 -4.48 -30.07
C PRO A 275 0.50 -5.15 -31.00
N ASP A 276 -0.49 -5.83 -30.42
CA ASP A 276 -1.67 -6.35 -31.12
C ASP A 276 -1.38 -7.20 -32.38
N LEU A 277 -0.52 -8.21 -32.25
CA LEU A 277 -0.25 -9.23 -33.27
C LEU A 277 -1.51 -9.82 -33.94
N PRO A 278 -2.64 -10.06 -33.24
CA PRO A 278 -3.88 -10.51 -33.88
C PRO A 278 -4.37 -9.61 -35.01
N THR A 279 -4.19 -8.29 -34.95
CA THR A 279 -4.61 -7.39 -36.04
C THR A 279 -3.84 -7.63 -37.33
N TYR A 280 -2.53 -7.89 -37.21
CA TYR A 280 -1.65 -8.15 -38.35
C TYR A 280 -1.81 -9.57 -38.91
N LEU A 281 -1.93 -10.57 -38.02
CA LEU A 281 -1.93 -11.98 -38.40
C LEU A 281 -3.33 -12.57 -38.60
N GLY A 282 -4.38 -11.91 -38.09
CA GLY A 282 -5.75 -12.43 -38.05
C GLY A 282 -5.99 -13.25 -36.78
N THR A 283 -5.38 -14.42 -36.66
CA THR A 283 -5.46 -15.29 -35.46
C THR A 283 -4.07 -15.68 -34.97
N LEU A 284 -3.95 -15.93 -33.66
CA LEU A 284 -2.70 -16.40 -33.05
C LEU A 284 -2.57 -17.92 -33.05
N ASP A 285 -3.61 -18.66 -33.44
CA ASP A 285 -3.65 -20.13 -33.39
C ASP A 285 -2.52 -20.77 -34.21
N GLY A 286 -2.20 -20.19 -35.37
CA GLY A 286 -1.10 -20.67 -36.22
C GLY A 286 0.26 -20.61 -35.52
N LEU A 287 0.51 -19.55 -34.74
CA LEU A 287 1.71 -19.43 -33.90
C LEU A 287 1.64 -20.37 -32.69
N ALA A 288 0.52 -20.36 -31.97
CA ALA A 288 0.36 -21.09 -30.71
C ALA A 288 0.49 -22.61 -30.89
N ASN A 289 -0.01 -23.18 -31.99
CA ASN A 289 0.11 -24.61 -32.29
C ASN A 289 1.55 -25.10 -32.47
N ASN A 290 2.48 -24.21 -32.82
CA ASN A 290 3.85 -24.58 -33.22
C ASN A 290 4.91 -24.09 -32.24
N ILE A 291 4.53 -23.36 -31.18
CA ILE A 291 5.46 -22.81 -30.19
C ILE A 291 5.51 -23.74 -28.97
N ASN A 292 6.69 -24.25 -28.66
CA ASN A 292 6.96 -24.91 -27.38
C ASN A 292 7.16 -23.87 -26.27
N TYR A 293 6.13 -23.66 -25.44
CA TYR A 293 6.19 -22.69 -24.34
C TYR A 293 7.21 -23.07 -23.26
N LYS A 294 7.59 -24.34 -23.09
CA LYS A 294 8.60 -24.77 -22.11
C LYS A 294 9.99 -24.31 -22.52
N LEU A 295 10.32 -24.43 -23.81
CA LEU A 295 11.55 -23.86 -24.37
C LEU A 295 11.55 -22.34 -24.28
N LEU A 296 10.40 -21.70 -24.53
CA LEU A 296 10.24 -20.26 -24.33
C LEU A 296 10.51 -19.88 -22.87
N THR A 297 9.98 -20.63 -21.90
CA THR A 297 10.22 -20.44 -20.46
C THR A 297 11.70 -20.52 -20.11
N SER A 298 12.43 -21.51 -20.63
CA SER A 298 13.88 -21.62 -20.41
C SER A 298 14.69 -20.50 -21.08
N ALA A 299 14.19 -19.92 -22.18
CA ALA A 299 14.84 -18.81 -22.87
C ALA A 299 14.67 -17.46 -22.13
N PHE A 300 13.80 -17.37 -21.12
CA PHE A 300 13.57 -16.15 -20.34
C PHE A 300 14.62 -15.91 -19.24
N GLU A 301 15.40 -16.91 -18.83
CA GLU A 301 16.39 -16.74 -17.75
C GLU A 301 17.52 -15.74 -18.10
N PRO A 302 18.10 -15.73 -19.31
CA PRO A 302 19.09 -14.71 -19.73
C PRO A 302 18.48 -13.32 -19.97
N LEU A 303 17.16 -13.25 -20.20
CA LEU A 303 16.43 -12.00 -20.48
C LEU A 303 16.34 -11.08 -19.25
N GLN A 304 16.44 -11.64 -18.04
CA GLN A 304 16.26 -10.94 -16.77
C GLN A 304 17.39 -9.97 -16.42
N SER A 305 18.63 -10.19 -16.87
CA SER A 305 19.73 -9.27 -16.59
C SER A 305 19.56 -7.93 -17.30
N HIS A 306 18.95 -7.92 -18.49
CA HIS A 306 18.86 -6.75 -19.34
C HIS A 306 17.68 -5.83 -18.98
N PHE A 307 16.57 -6.38 -18.46
CA PHE A 307 15.44 -5.55 -18.00
C PHE A 307 15.74 -4.78 -16.70
N LYS A 308 16.80 -5.15 -15.98
CA LYS A 308 17.29 -4.47 -14.77
C LYS A 308 18.06 -3.18 -15.08
N ASP A 309 18.74 -3.11 -16.22
CA ASP A 309 19.64 -1.99 -16.56
C ASP A 309 18.94 -0.77 -17.20
N SER A 310 17.64 -0.85 -17.53
CA SER A 310 16.88 0.25 -18.15
C SER A 310 15.44 0.37 -17.62
N PRO A 311 15.22 0.84 -16.38
CA PRO A 311 13.89 0.89 -15.78
C PRO A 311 13.02 2.12 -16.16
N GLN A 312 13.46 3.02 -17.06
CA GLN A 312 12.83 4.36 -17.15
C GLN A 312 12.19 4.76 -18.51
N ASN A 313 12.15 3.90 -19.53
CA ASN A 313 11.47 4.22 -20.79
C ASN A 313 10.05 3.63 -20.85
N SER A 314 9.03 4.48 -21.06
CA SER A 314 7.61 4.08 -21.18
C SER A 314 7.35 3.09 -22.33
N ASP A 315 8.09 3.21 -23.43
CA ASP A 315 8.01 2.31 -24.57
C ASP A 315 8.48 0.87 -24.23
N ASP A 316 9.43 0.73 -23.30
CA ASP A 316 9.92 -0.57 -22.84
C ASP A 316 8.88 -1.27 -21.94
N VAL A 317 8.18 -0.51 -21.09
CA VAL A 317 7.10 -1.06 -20.25
C VAL A 317 5.95 -1.61 -21.10
N ASN A 318 5.52 -0.88 -22.13
CA ASN A 318 4.47 -1.36 -23.03
C ASN A 318 4.89 -2.63 -23.78
N ALA A 319 6.15 -2.73 -24.22
CA ALA A 319 6.69 -3.93 -24.84
C ALA A 319 6.65 -5.14 -23.90
N ARG A 320 7.02 -4.96 -22.62
CA ARG A 320 6.96 -6.01 -21.58
C ARG A 320 5.52 -6.45 -21.28
N LEU A 321 4.55 -5.54 -21.30
CA LEU A 321 3.13 -5.88 -21.11
C LEU A 321 2.57 -6.78 -22.23
N TRP A 322 2.93 -6.48 -23.48
CA TRP A 322 2.56 -7.34 -24.62
C TRP A 322 3.23 -8.70 -24.53
N LEU A 323 4.53 -8.73 -24.20
CA LEU A 323 5.28 -9.98 -24.01
C LEU A 323 4.64 -10.87 -22.94
N LEU A 324 4.31 -10.29 -21.79
CA LEU A 324 3.59 -10.97 -20.71
C LEU A 324 2.26 -11.55 -21.21
N SER A 325 1.47 -10.75 -21.95
CA SER A 325 0.15 -11.17 -22.42
C SER A 325 0.23 -12.33 -23.41
N TYR A 326 1.17 -12.32 -24.36
CA TYR A 326 1.36 -13.44 -25.28
C TYR A 326 1.92 -14.69 -24.58
N PHE A 327 2.80 -14.51 -23.58
CA PHE A 327 3.32 -15.64 -22.81
C PHE A 327 2.19 -16.37 -22.05
N ILE A 328 1.29 -15.61 -21.40
CA ILE A 328 0.09 -16.17 -20.75
C ILE A 328 -0.80 -16.87 -21.77
N PHE A 329 -1.02 -16.24 -22.94
CA PHE A 329 -1.82 -16.82 -24.01
C PHE A 329 -1.27 -18.17 -24.50
N PHE A 330 0.03 -18.27 -24.80
CA PHE A 330 0.63 -19.52 -25.27
C PHE A 330 0.58 -20.64 -24.23
N HIS A 331 0.76 -20.32 -22.95
CA HIS A 331 0.62 -21.29 -21.87
C HIS A 331 -0.83 -21.82 -21.79
N ARG A 332 -1.83 -20.93 -21.81
CA ARG A 332 -3.25 -21.32 -21.78
C ARG A 332 -3.63 -22.14 -23.00
N TYR A 333 -3.15 -21.75 -24.18
CA TYR A 333 -3.41 -22.48 -25.42
C TYR A 333 -2.85 -23.91 -25.37
N ALA A 334 -1.63 -24.08 -24.86
CA ALA A 334 -1.01 -25.39 -24.72
C ALA A 334 -1.74 -26.32 -23.73
N LEU A 335 -2.39 -25.76 -22.70
CA LEU A 335 -3.18 -26.52 -21.72
C LEU A 335 -4.63 -26.76 -22.18
N GLY A 336 -5.13 -26.02 -23.18
CA GLY A 336 -6.49 -26.16 -23.70
C GLY A 336 -7.56 -26.01 -22.61
N SER A 337 -8.50 -26.96 -22.56
CA SER A 337 -9.58 -26.97 -21.55
C SER A 337 -9.09 -27.20 -20.11
N GLN A 338 -7.85 -27.66 -19.91
CA GLN A 338 -7.26 -27.89 -18.58
C GLN A 338 -6.63 -26.62 -17.97
N ALA A 339 -6.50 -25.54 -18.74
CA ALA A 339 -5.85 -24.30 -18.30
C ALA A 339 -6.49 -23.68 -17.05
N GLY A 340 -7.78 -23.94 -16.81
CA GLY A 340 -8.50 -23.43 -15.64
C GLY A 340 -8.49 -24.32 -14.40
N TYR A 341 -8.09 -25.59 -14.53
CA TYR A 341 -8.21 -26.58 -13.46
C TYR A 341 -6.86 -27.08 -12.95
N LYS A 342 -5.81 -26.93 -13.76
CA LYS A 342 -4.46 -27.35 -13.42
C LYS A 342 -3.67 -26.21 -12.79
N ALA A 343 -2.82 -26.52 -11.82
CA ALA A 343 -1.91 -25.53 -11.25
C ALA A 343 -0.84 -25.18 -12.30
N PRO A 344 -0.32 -23.95 -12.28
CA PRO A 344 0.76 -23.56 -13.18
C PRO A 344 2.09 -24.19 -12.76
N GLU A 345 2.88 -24.65 -13.73
CA GLU A 345 4.22 -25.19 -13.49
C GLU A 345 5.17 -24.10 -12.93
N SER A 346 6.10 -24.47 -12.04
CA SER A 346 7.04 -23.56 -11.35
C SER A 346 7.79 -22.61 -12.32
N GLY A 347 8.22 -23.11 -13.48
CA GLY A 347 8.90 -22.30 -14.50
C GLY A 347 8.01 -21.19 -15.08
N PHE A 348 6.72 -21.45 -15.30
CA PHE A 348 5.77 -20.45 -15.76
C PHE A 348 5.54 -19.38 -14.69
N VAL A 349 5.35 -19.81 -13.44
CA VAL A 349 5.14 -18.92 -12.29
C VAL A 349 6.31 -17.95 -12.13
N LYS A 350 7.55 -18.42 -12.23
CA LYS A 350 8.76 -17.59 -12.16
C LYS A 350 8.73 -16.48 -13.22
N VAL A 351 8.60 -16.85 -14.50
CA VAL A 351 8.62 -15.87 -15.61
C VAL A 351 7.48 -14.84 -15.51
N VAL A 352 6.27 -15.30 -15.18
CA VAL A 352 5.12 -14.39 -15.00
C VAL A 352 5.33 -13.46 -13.82
N SER A 353 5.83 -13.96 -12.68
CA SER A 353 6.08 -13.14 -11.49
C SER A 353 7.10 -12.03 -11.78
N ASP A 354 8.17 -12.32 -12.52
CA ASP A 354 9.20 -11.35 -12.87
C ASP A 354 8.67 -10.26 -13.82
N LEU A 355 7.94 -10.67 -14.87
CA LEU A 355 7.34 -9.73 -15.84
C LEU A 355 6.22 -8.89 -15.20
N LEU A 356 5.36 -9.49 -14.38
CA LEU A 356 4.33 -8.79 -13.62
C LEU A 356 4.96 -7.80 -12.65
N ASN A 357 5.98 -8.19 -11.88
CA ASN A 357 6.64 -7.29 -10.93
C ASN A 357 7.23 -6.06 -11.64
N SER A 358 7.79 -6.25 -12.83
CA SER A 358 8.34 -5.15 -13.64
C SER A 358 7.27 -4.20 -14.23
N THR A 359 6.01 -4.63 -14.30
CA THR A 359 4.90 -3.87 -14.92
C THR A 359 3.76 -3.54 -13.95
N ALA A 360 3.84 -4.00 -12.70
CA ALA A 360 2.73 -4.00 -11.74
C ALA A 360 2.11 -2.61 -11.50
N VAL A 361 2.94 -1.57 -11.38
CA VAL A 361 2.49 -0.18 -11.16
C VAL A 361 1.67 0.34 -12.33
N HIS A 362 2.11 0.06 -13.56
CA HIS A 362 1.40 0.48 -14.76
C HIS A 362 0.11 -0.29 -14.97
N ILE A 363 0.08 -1.59 -14.59
CA ILE A 363 -1.13 -2.40 -14.66
C ILE A 363 -2.15 -1.91 -13.64
N SER A 364 -1.79 -1.78 -12.36
CA SER A 364 -2.73 -1.39 -11.31
C SER A 364 -3.39 -0.05 -11.62
N ARG A 365 -2.61 0.95 -12.06
CA ARG A 365 -3.12 2.29 -12.45
C ARG A 365 -4.15 2.24 -13.59
N ARG A 366 -4.01 1.32 -14.55
CA ARG A 366 -4.86 1.23 -15.75
C ARG A 366 -5.99 0.22 -15.65
N LEU A 367 -5.93 -0.71 -14.68
CA LEU A 367 -7.00 -1.67 -14.39
C LEU A 367 -8.16 -1.01 -13.61
N GLU A 368 -7.88 0.11 -12.95
CA GLU A 368 -8.74 0.76 -11.93
C GLU A 368 -9.66 1.89 -12.43
N SER A 369 -9.72 2.19 -13.74
CA SER A 369 -10.43 3.37 -14.29
C SER A 369 -11.97 3.30 -14.30
N GLY A 370 -12.59 2.53 -13.39
CA GLY A 370 -14.02 2.25 -13.41
C GLY A 370 -14.95 3.33 -12.81
N GLU A 371 -14.50 4.14 -11.84
CA GLU A 371 -15.43 5.00 -11.06
C GLU A 371 -14.77 6.26 -10.45
N VAL A 372 -14.20 7.17 -11.26
CA VAL A 372 -13.82 8.52 -10.77
C VAL A 372 -14.22 9.58 -11.79
N THR A 373 -15.00 10.56 -11.33
CA THR A 373 -15.55 11.71 -12.06
C THR A 373 -14.49 12.67 -12.63
N ASP A 374 -14.49 12.82 -13.96
CA ASP A 374 -14.44 14.03 -14.81
C ASP A 374 -13.49 15.22 -14.57
N PHE A 375 -12.38 15.13 -13.83
CA PHE A 375 -11.45 16.27 -13.71
C PHE A 375 -9.94 15.92 -13.78
N ASP A 376 -9.47 15.18 -14.79
CA ASP A 376 -8.01 15.15 -15.09
C ASP A 376 -7.68 14.52 -16.47
N ASP A 377 -7.48 15.35 -17.49
CA ASP A 377 -6.97 14.97 -18.82
C ASP A 377 -5.45 14.73 -18.76
N THR A 378 -5.01 13.55 -18.32
CA THR A 378 -3.62 13.10 -18.51
C THR A 378 -3.56 11.88 -19.44
N PRO A 379 -2.67 11.85 -20.46
CA PRO A 379 -2.63 10.80 -21.48
C PRO A 379 -2.22 9.40 -20.96
N ASP A 380 -1.69 9.30 -19.73
CA ASP A 380 -1.25 8.04 -19.10
C ASP A 380 -2.38 7.19 -18.46
N ARG A 381 -3.65 7.56 -18.67
CA ARG A 381 -4.82 6.83 -18.13
C ARG A 381 -5.63 6.05 -19.17
N ALA A 382 -5.13 5.87 -20.39
CA ALA A 382 -5.83 5.04 -21.37
C ALA A 382 -6.11 3.64 -20.79
N PRO A 383 -7.32 3.07 -20.91
CA PRO A 383 -7.61 1.72 -20.41
C PRO A 383 -6.69 0.69 -21.08
N LEU A 384 -6.43 -0.42 -20.39
CA LEU A 384 -5.66 -1.53 -20.98
C LEU A 384 -6.38 -2.09 -22.20
N HIS A 385 -5.60 -2.54 -23.20
CA HIS A 385 -6.16 -3.21 -24.37
C HIS A 385 -6.98 -4.44 -23.95
N PRO A 386 -8.15 -4.72 -24.56
CA PRO A 386 -9.03 -5.83 -24.16
C PRO A 386 -8.31 -7.18 -24.09
N PHE A 387 -7.43 -7.48 -25.05
CA PHE A 387 -6.63 -8.70 -25.06
C PHE A 387 -5.71 -8.81 -23.82
N ILE A 388 -4.97 -7.74 -23.49
CA ILE A 388 -4.09 -7.70 -22.31
C ILE A 388 -4.92 -7.90 -21.04
N LYS A 389 -6.05 -7.18 -20.95
CA LYS A 389 -6.96 -7.27 -19.81
C LYS A 389 -7.46 -8.71 -19.61
N GLU A 390 -7.91 -9.38 -20.67
CA GLU A 390 -8.36 -10.77 -20.63
C GLU A 390 -7.26 -11.74 -20.16
N GLN A 391 -6.04 -11.62 -20.71
CA GLN A 391 -4.94 -12.48 -20.31
C GLN A 391 -4.54 -12.25 -18.84
N LEU A 392 -4.52 -11.00 -18.37
CA LEU A 392 -4.25 -10.70 -16.97
C LEU A 392 -5.33 -11.27 -16.03
N PHE A 393 -6.61 -11.10 -16.33
CA PHE A 393 -7.69 -11.68 -15.51
C PHE A 393 -7.66 -13.21 -15.47
N SER A 394 -7.16 -13.85 -16.52
CA SER A 394 -7.04 -15.31 -16.57
C SER A 394 -6.05 -15.90 -15.56
N LEU A 395 -5.09 -15.10 -15.06
CA LEU A 395 -4.17 -15.52 -13.99
C LEU A 395 -4.89 -15.67 -12.64
N VAL A 396 -5.97 -14.92 -12.44
CA VAL A 396 -6.72 -14.91 -11.17
C VAL A 396 -7.87 -15.90 -11.25
N ASN A 397 -7.49 -17.17 -11.18
CA ASN A 397 -8.41 -18.31 -11.17
C ASN A 397 -8.19 -19.16 -9.92
N GLN A 398 -9.29 -19.64 -9.35
CA GLN A 398 -9.31 -20.44 -8.14
C GLN A 398 -8.47 -21.71 -8.26
N GLY A 399 -8.74 -22.56 -9.25
CA GLY A 399 -8.05 -23.86 -9.38
C GLY A 399 -6.54 -23.72 -9.56
N SER A 400 -6.12 -22.68 -10.28
CA SER A 400 -4.71 -22.37 -10.49
C SER A 400 -4.03 -21.89 -9.20
N ILE A 401 -4.69 -21.06 -8.38
CA ILE A 401 -4.11 -20.48 -7.16
C ILE A 401 -4.14 -21.46 -5.98
N THR A 402 -5.26 -22.19 -5.76
CA THR A 402 -5.33 -23.22 -4.71
C THR A 402 -4.36 -24.36 -4.99
N GLY A 403 -4.17 -24.70 -6.27
CA GLY A 403 -3.30 -25.78 -6.72
C GLY A 403 -1.79 -25.47 -6.64
N LEU A 404 -1.39 -24.21 -6.42
CA LEU A 404 0.03 -23.79 -6.43
C LEU A 404 0.91 -24.60 -5.49
N LEU A 405 0.40 -24.95 -4.31
CA LEU A 405 1.13 -25.75 -3.31
C LEU A 405 1.01 -27.26 -3.57
N SER A 406 0.04 -27.71 -4.36
CA SER A 406 -0.23 -29.14 -4.59
C SER A 406 0.64 -29.77 -5.68
N GLU A 407 1.14 -28.98 -6.63
CA GLU A 407 2.01 -29.45 -7.72
C GLU A 407 3.51 -29.56 -7.33
N LEU A 408 3.86 -29.36 -6.06
CA LEU A 408 5.23 -29.51 -5.51
C LEU A 408 5.73 -30.99 -5.46
N GLN A 409 5.25 -31.84 -6.37
CA GLN A 409 5.27 -33.31 -6.33
C GLN A 409 6.65 -34.01 -6.36
N SER A 410 7.78 -33.30 -6.30
CA SER A 410 9.09 -33.90 -6.58
C SER A 410 10.18 -33.78 -5.51
N SER A 411 9.92 -33.22 -4.32
CA SER A 411 10.90 -33.25 -3.23
C SER A 411 10.27 -33.69 -1.91
N HIS A 412 10.94 -34.59 -1.22
CA HIS A 412 10.60 -35.03 0.13
C HIS A 412 10.44 -33.79 1.02
N LEU A 413 9.22 -33.46 1.43
CA LEU A 413 8.96 -32.26 2.24
C LEU A 413 9.15 -32.59 3.73
N SER A 414 10.38 -32.48 4.21
CA SER A 414 10.66 -32.47 5.65
C SER A 414 10.82 -31.04 6.18
N GLN A 415 10.62 -30.85 7.49
CA GLN A 415 10.89 -29.57 8.16
C GLN A 415 12.35 -29.10 7.94
N HIS A 416 13.28 -30.03 7.74
CA HIS A 416 14.69 -29.75 7.49
C HIS A 416 14.94 -29.19 6.07
N ASP A 417 14.18 -29.64 5.08
CA ASP A 417 14.36 -29.19 3.69
C ASP A 417 13.92 -27.73 3.51
N LEU A 418 12.86 -27.29 4.17
CA LEU A 418 12.47 -25.87 4.18
C LEU A 418 13.45 -24.98 4.98
N ALA A 419 14.24 -25.58 5.86
CA ALA A 419 15.26 -24.87 6.63
C ALA A 419 16.56 -24.65 5.83
N ASP A 420 16.87 -25.54 4.90
CA ASP A 420 18.02 -25.38 4.02
C ASP A 420 17.74 -24.37 2.90
N SER A 421 18.42 -23.21 2.95
CA SER A 421 18.31 -22.14 1.95
C SER A 421 18.66 -22.56 0.52
N GLN A 422 19.40 -23.68 0.36
CA GLN A 422 19.79 -24.22 -0.95
C GLN A 422 18.88 -25.35 -1.44
N SER A 423 17.89 -25.77 -0.64
CA SER A 423 16.94 -26.80 -1.07
C SER A 423 16.03 -26.31 -2.19
N ASP A 424 15.57 -27.26 -3.01
CA ASP A 424 14.58 -26.96 -4.05
C ASP A 424 13.26 -26.47 -3.44
N ALA A 425 12.85 -27.01 -2.28
CA ALA A 425 11.64 -26.58 -1.57
C ALA A 425 11.70 -25.11 -1.11
N SER A 426 12.85 -24.66 -0.58
CA SER A 426 13.07 -23.26 -0.20
C SER A 426 13.01 -22.34 -1.42
N ARG A 427 13.64 -22.75 -2.54
CA ARG A 427 13.62 -21.99 -3.80
C ARG A 427 12.20 -21.88 -4.38
N GLU A 428 11.41 -22.94 -4.31
CA GLU A 428 10.02 -22.94 -4.78
C GLU A 428 9.12 -22.08 -3.90
N ALA A 429 9.29 -22.12 -2.57
CA ALA A 429 8.58 -21.22 -1.65
C ALA A 429 8.80 -19.74 -1.99
N LYS A 430 10.04 -19.36 -2.34
CA LYS A 430 10.40 -17.99 -2.76
C LYS A 430 9.70 -17.57 -4.05
N ILE A 431 9.66 -18.45 -5.05
CA ILE A 431 8.99 -18.20 -6.34
C ILE A 431 7.48 -18.03 -6.12
N LEU A 432 6.86 -18.93 -5.35
CA LEU A 432 5.44 -18.87 -5.04
C LEU A 432 5.08 -17.60 -4.25
N ALA A 433 5.88 -17.22 -3.26
CA ALA A 433 5.68 -16.00 -2.48
C ALA A 433 5.73 -14.76 -3.36
N THR A 434 6.71 -14.70 -4.26
CA THR A 434 6.86 -13.59 -5.22
C THR A 434 5.65 -13.50 -6.16
N TYR A 435 5.18 -14.63 -6.68
CA TYR A 435 4.00 -14.66 -7.54
C TYR A 435 2.71 -14.26 -6.81
N ALA A 436 2.47 -14.79 -5.61
CA ALA A 436 1.28 -14.48 -4.83
C ALA A 436 1.20 -13.00 -4.45
N LEU A 437 2.30 -12.40 -3.99
CA LEU A 437 2.35 -10.98 -3.64
C LEU A 437 2.21 -10.07 -4.86
N THR A 438 2.80 -10.44 -6.00
CA THR A 438 2.63 -9.68 -7.25
C THR A 438 1.18 -9.72 -7.75
N LEU A 439 0.48 -10.86 -7.61
CA LEU A 439 -0.96 -10.93 -7.90
C LEU A 439 -1.79 -10.05 -6.95
N LEU A 440 -1.53 -10.09 -5.64
CA LEU A 440 -2.22 -9.24 -4.66
C LEU A 440 -2.03 -7.75 -4.94
N ARG A 441 -0.84 -7.37 -5.40
CA ARG A 441 -0.49 -6.00 -5.79
C ARG A 441 -1.19 -5.55 -7.07
N VAL A 442 -1.30 -6.42 -8.07
CA VAL A 442 -1.92 -6.11 -9.37
C VAL A 442 -3.45 -6.12 -9.29
N PHE A 443 -4.04 -6.93 -8.42
CA PHE A 443 -5.49 -7.12 -8.30
C PHE A 443 -6.03 -6.80 -6.88
N PRO A 444 -5.90 -5.56 -6.38
CA PRO A 444 -6.30 -5.23 -5.01
C PRO A 444 -7.79 -5.46 -4.73
N ARG A 445 -8.69 -5.22 -5.70
CA ARG A 445 -10.15 -5.47 -5.58
C ARG A 445 -10.50 -6.96 -5.41
N ARG A 446 -9.64 -7.86 -5.90
CA ARG A 446 -9.78 -9.32 -5.75
C ARG A 446 -8.84 -9.88 -4.69
N GLY A 447 -8.21 -9.01 -3.90
CA GLY A 447 -7.22 -9.43 -2.91
C GLY A 447 -7.77 -10.43 -1.90
N ASP A 448 -9.02 -10.25 -1.45
CA ASP A 448 -9.65 -11.17 -0.49
C ASP A 448 -9.96 -12.54 -1.10
N ASP A 449 -10.34 -12.61 -2.38
CA ASP A 449 -10.49 -13.87 -3.11
C ASP A 449 -9.14 -14.58 -3.25
N ILE A 450 -8.10 -13.85 -3.64
CA ILE A 450 -6.74 -14.39 -3.83
C ILE A 450 -6.19 -14.91 -2.49
N ARG A 451 -6.32 -14.15 -1.40
CA ARG A 451 -5.94 -14.59 -0.04
C ARG A 451 -6.71 -15.83 0.38
N MET A 452 -8.02 -15.89 0.11
CA MET A 452 -8.85 -17.07 0.39
C MET A 452 -8.35 -18.30 -0.37
N TRP A 453 -8.08 -18.17 -1.67
CA TRP A 453 -7.63 -19.28 -2.49
C TRP A 453 -6.22 -19.75 -2.13
N LEU A 454 -5.32 -18.84 -1.80
CA LEU A 454 -4.01 -19.20 -1.25
C LEU A 454 -4.14 -19.92 0.09
N TYR A 455 -5.04 -19.47 0.96
CA TYR A 455 -5.32 -20.10 2.25
C TYR A 455 -5.91 -21.52 2.13
N LEU A 456 -6.79 -21.75 1.14
CA LEU A 456 -7.34 -23.08 0.85
C LEU A 456 -6.31 -24.02 0.18
N GLY A 457 -5.16 -23.48 -0.26
CA GLY A 457 -4.07 -24.26 -0.81
C GLY A 457 -3.38 -25.12 0.25
N SER A 458 -2.92 -26.31 -0.16
CA SER A 458 -2.22 -27.25 0.71
C SER A 458 -1.10 -27.98 -0.02
N ALA A 459 0.01 -28.21 0.66
CA ALA A 459 1.06 -29.12 0.21
C ALA A 459 0.81 -30.55 0.75
N ILE A 460 1.37 -31.55 0.09
CA ILE A 460 1.24 -32.97 0.46
C ILE A 460 2.42 -33.34 1.37
N SER A 461 2.18 -33.98 2.53
CA SER A 461 3.24 -34.53 3.39
C SER A 461 3.35 -36.05 3.28
N ASP A 462 4.56 -36.57 3.49
CA ASP A 462 4.96 -37.97 3.24
C ASP A 462 4.89 -38.87 4.49
N ASP A 463 4.34 -38.38 5.62
CA ASP A 463 4.13 -39.20 6.83
C ASP A 463 3.02 -40.24 6.58
N GLN A 464 3.35 -41.30 5.85
CA GLN A 464 2.51 -42.46 5.62
C GLN A 464 2.83 -43.57 6.63
N VAL A 465 1.90 -43.81 7.55
CA VAL A 465 1.62 -45.19 7.98
C VAL A 465 0.60 -45.73 6.99
N ALA A 466 0.92 -46.86 6.35
CA ALA A 466 0.12 -47.42 5.26
C ALA A 466 -1.35 -47.64 5.65
N GLY A 467 -2.27 -46.84 5.10
CA GLY A 467 -3.73 -47.09 5.20
C GLY A 467 -4.65 -45.87 5.32
N GLU A 468 -4.16 -44.66 5.58
CA GLU A 468 -5.00 -43.46 5.77
C GLU A 468 -4.75 -42.38 4.69
N PRO A 469 -5.75 -41.54 4.34
CA PRO A 469 -5.58 -40.45 3.37
C PRO A 469 -4.46 -39.50 3.82
N GLY A 470 -3.53 -39.21 2.90
CA GLY A 470 -2.27 -38.52 3.19
C GLY A 470 -2.42 -37.20 3.96
N SER A 471 -1.52 -37.00 4.92
CA SER A 471 -1.42 -35.76 5.70
C SER A 471 -1.16 -34.57 4.76
N ARG A 472 -1.80 -33.43 5.05
CA ARG A 472 -1.67 -32.19 4.27
C ARG A 472 -1.04 -31.11 5.13
N ILE A 473 -0.26 -30.23 4.50
CA ILE A 473 0.33 -29.04 5.13
C ILE A 473 -0.46 -27.82 4.63
N PRO A 474 -1.19 -27.11 5.51
CA PRO A 474 -1.84 -25.85 5.16
C PRO A 474 -0.85 -24.78 4.72
N ALA A 475 -1.27 -23.91 3.79
CA ALA A 475 -0.43 -22.80 3.29
C ALA A 475 0.18 -21.93 4.40
N ILE A 476 -0.58 -21.66 5.47
CA ILE A 476 -0.09 -20.86 6.62
C ILE A 476 1.12 -21.53 7.28
N LYS A 477 1.01 -22.83 7.59
CA LYS A 477 2.09 -23.59 8.23
C LYS A 477 3.30 -23.70 7.31
N TYR A 478 3.07 -23.90 6.01
CA TYR A 478 4.13 -23.94 5.00
C TYR A 478 4.94 -22.63 4.96
N PHE A 479 4.27 -21.49 4.76
CA PHE A 479 4.95 -20.19 4.68
C PHE A 479 5.47 -19.70 6.03
N TRP A 480 4.85 -20.09 7.16
CA TRP A 480 5.39 -19.84 8.50
C TRP A 480 6.75 -20.51 8.67
N GLN A 481 6.88 -21.78 8.31
CA GLN A 481 8.14 -22.52 8.46
C GLN A 481 9.22 -21.96 7.54
N ALA A 482 8.88 -21.61 6.30
CA ALA A 482 9.79 -20.92 5.39
C ALA A 482 10.19 -19.51 5.89
N SER A 483 9.30 -18.81 6.59
CA SER A 483 9.60 -17.50 7.21
C SER A 483 10.53 -17.66 8.42
N ARG A 484 10.22 -18.63 9.31
CA ARG A 484 11.00 -18.91 10.52
C ARG A 484 12.42 -19.36 10.21
N SER A 485 12.63 -20.10 9.11
CA SER A 485 13.96 -20.54 8.68
C SER A 485 14.79 -19.47 7.97
N SER A 486 14.20 -18.31 7.63
CA SER A 486 14.92 -17.22 6.97
C SER A 486 15.99 -16.60 7.87
N LYS A 487 17.09 -16.13 7.27
CA LYS A 487 18.17 -15.43 7.99
C LYS A 487 17.69 -14.08 8.54
N ILE A 488 16.76 -13.44 7.84
CA ILE A 488 16.11 -12.20 8.29
C ILE A 488 15.36 -12.45 9.60
N PHE A 489 14.55 -13.51 9.69
CA PHE A 489 13.76 -13.79 10.88
C PHE A 489 14.63 -14.07 12.11
N THR A 490 15.68 -14.89 11.96
CA THR A 490 16.61 -15.19 13.06
C THR A 490 17.36 -13.94 13.51
N THR A 491 17.89 -13.15 12.58
CA THR A 491 18.62 -11.91 12.87
C THR A 491 17.76 -10.90 13.63
N ILE A 492 16.51 -10.69 13.20
CA ILE A 492 15.59 -9.74 13.84
C ILE A 492 15.14 -10.23 15.21
N SER A 493 14.96 -11.54 15.38
CA SER A 493 14.52 -12.13 16.66
C SER A 493 15.61 -12.08 17.73
N GLU A 494 16.87 -12.32 17.36
CA GLU A 494 18.02 -12.32 18.26
C GLU A 494 18.53 -10.90 18.59
N ASP A 495 18.62 -10.02 17.58
CA ASP A 495 19.28 -8.72 17.71
C ASP A 495 18.48 -7.59 17.06
N SER A 496 17.67 -6.94 17.90
CA SER A 496 16.87 -5.76 17.55
C SER A 496 17.66 -4.54 17.05
N THR A 497 18.98 -4.47 17.21
CA THR A 497 19.79 -3.33 16.70
C THR A 497 20.15 -3.48 15.23
N LYS A 498 20.19 -4.72 14.73
CA LYS A 498 20.53 -5.01 13.32
C LYS A 498 19.37 -4.78 12.36
N VAL A 499 18.15 -4.63 12.85
CA VAL A 499 16.94 -4.48 12.02
C VAL A 499 17.03 -3.26 11.10
N LEU A 500 17.53 -2.12 11.60
CA LEU A 500 17.67 -0.90 10.80
C LEU A 500 18.54 -1.12 9.54
N SER A 501 19.63 -1.88 9.68
CA SER A 501 20.53 -2.20 8.56
C SER A 501 19.91 -3.14 7.51
N LEU A 502 18.93 -3.95 7.90
CA LEU A 502 18.18 -4.83 7.00
C LEU A 502 17.09 -4.08 6.23
N LEU A 503 16.58 -2.98 6.79
CA LEU A 503 15.53 -2.14 6.20
C LEU A 503 16.08 -1.03 5.29
N LYS A 504 17.34 -0.61 5.46
CA LYS A 504 18.00 0.41 4.63
C LYS A 504 18.55 -0.15 3.30
N PRO A 505 18.61 0.66 2.22
CA PRO A 505 19.26 0.28 0.96
C PRO A 505 20.76 0.05 1.11
N ALA A 506 21.23 -1.04 0.51
CA ALA A 506 22.59 -1.52 0.69
C ALA A 506 23.68 -0.68 -0.03
N SER A 507 23.32 0.48 -0.63
CA SER A 507 24.32 1.47 -1.07
C SER A 507 25.08 2.10 0.10
N ASP A 508 24.50 2.11 1.31
CA ASP A 508 25.11 2.71 2.50
C ASP A 508 25.81 1.69 3.42
N THR A 509 25.68 0.39 3.16
CA THR A 509 26.27 -0.65 4.00
C THR A 509 27.69 -0.99 3.57
N ASN A 510 28.64 -0.07 3.82
CA ASN A 510 30.08 -0.37 3.85
C ASN A 510 30.52 -0.98 5.21
N ASP A 511 29.57 -1.49 5.99
CA ASP A 511 29.82 -1.99 7.33
C ASP A 511 30.23 -3.48 7.27
N ALA A 512 31.51 -3.76 7.49
CA ALA A 512 32.14 -5.08 7.32
C ALA A 512 31.74 -6.14 8.37
N ARG A 513 30.62 -5.94 9.10
CA ARG A 513 30.22 -6.74 10.27
C ARG A 513 28.92 -7.53 10.11
N LEU A 514 28.24 -7.47 8.97
CA LEU A 514 27.02 -8.25 8.71
C LEU A 514 27.33 -9.52 7.87
N PRO A 515 26.64 -10.65 8.13
CA PRO A 515 26.77 -11.83 7.28
C PRO A 515 26.35 -11.48 5.85
N SER A 516 27.12 -11.96 4.87
CA SER A 516 27.00 -11.64 3.44
C SER A 516 25.72 -12.19 2.81
N ILE A 517 24.55 -11.61 3.08
CA ILE A 517 23.29 -11.93 2.40
C ILE A 517 23.28 -11.18 1.06
N SER A 518 23.16 -11.92 -0.05
CA SER A 518 23.01 -11.34 -1.39
C SER A 518 21.73 -10.50 -1.46
N HIS A 519 21.74 -9.39 -2.20
CA HIS A 519 20.53 -8.56 -2.39
C HIS A 519 19.32 -9.39 -2.84
N LYS A 520 19.52 -10.30 -3.80
CA LYS A 520 18.44 -11.15 -4.30
C LYS A 520 17.86 -12.07 -3.22
N GLU A 521 18.72 -12.62 -2.35
CA GLU A 521 18.28 -13.48 -1.25
C GLU A 521 17.50 -12.68 -0.20
N ARG A 522 17.94 -11.45 0.10
CA ARG A 522 17.24 -10.55 1.02
C ARG A 522 15.82 -10.24 0.50
N ASP A 523 15.71 -9.94 -0.78
CA ASP A 523 14.44 -9.61 -1.44
C ASP A 523 13.45 -10.79 -1.37
N GLU A 524 13.92 -11.99 -1.71
CA GLU A 524 13.13 -13.22 -1.70
C GLU A 524 12.67 -13.61 -0.28
N GLU A 525 13.54 -13.47 0.72
CA GLU A 525 13.19 -13.75 2.13
C GLU A 525 12.12 -12.79 2.65
N TRP A 526 12.22 -11.49 2.35
CA TRP A 526 11.18 -10.52 2.71
C TRP A 526 9.83 -10.83 2.04
N MET A 527 9.83 -11.27 0.78
CA MET A 527 8.59 -11.66 0.08
C MET A 527 7.90 -12.85 0.76
N ILE A 528 8.64 -13.83 1.25
CA ILE A 528 8.06 -14.95 2.02
C ILE A 528 7.42 -14.44 3.32
N ILE A 529 8.16 -13.63 4.09
CA ILE A 529 7.69 -13.08 5.36
C ILE A 529 6.40 -12.27 5.12
N LEU A 530 6.41 -11.38 4.13
CA LEU A 530 5.25 -10.55 3.77
C LEU A 530 4.03 -11.38 3.39
N LEU A 531 4.20 -12.42 2.56
CA LEU A 531 3.09 -13.30 2.19
C LEU A 531 2.53 -14.01 3.43
N PHE A 532 3.39 -14.53 4.30
CA PHE A 532 2.95 -15.15 5.54
C PHE A 532 2.15 -14.18 6.41
N LEU A 533 2.66 -12.96 6.63
CA LEU A 533 1.98 -11.93 7.42
C LEU A 533 0.61 -11.56 6.83
N GLU A 534 0.50 -11.43 5.50
CA GLU A 534 -0.76 -11.19 4.78
C GLU A 534 -1.78 -12.30 5.03
N LEU A 535 -1.39 -13.56 4.81
CA LEU A 535 -2.27 -14.72 4.93
C LEU A 535 -2.69 -14.95 6.38
N TYR A 536 -1.77 -14.80 7.33
CA TYR A 536 -2.09 -15.00 8.74
C TYR A 536 -2.99 -13.88 9.29
N THR A 537 -2.73 -12.62 8.90
CA THR A 537 -3.63 -11.49 9.23
C THR A 537 -5.02 -11.69 8.66
N PHE A 538 -5.13 -12.24 7.45
CA PHE A 538 -6.41 -12.57 6.82
C PHE A 538 -7.18 -13.63 7.62
N VAL A 539 -6.50 -14.70 8.01
CA VAL A 539 -7.12 -15.85 8.68
C VAL A 539 -7.52 -15.50 10.11
N LEU A 540 -6.74 -14.70 10.82
CA LEU A 540 -7.08 -14.25 12.18
C LEU A 540 -8.38 -13.42 12.27
N LYS A 541 -8.91 -12.91 11.15
CA LYS A 541 -10.23 -12.22 11.12
C LYS A 541 -11.43 -13.16 11.14
N VAL A 542 -11.21 -14.44 10.83
CA VAL A 542 -12.27 -15.46 10.70
C VAL A 542 -12.06 -16.62 11.68
N MET A 543 -10.82 -16.84 12.10
CA MET A 543 -10.46 -17.78 13.16
C MET A 543 -11.07 -17.33 14.49
N ASP A 544 -11.82 -18.21 15.16
CA ASP A 544 -12.31 -17.90 16.49
C ASP A 544 -11.22 -18.11 17.57
N ASP A 545 -11.52 -17.81 18.83
CA ASP A 545 -10.55 -17.98 19.91
C ASP A 545 -10.28 -19.48 20.20
N GLU A 546 -11.29 -20.36 20.13
CA GLU A 546 -11.09 -21.80 20.40
C GLU A 546 -10.19 -22.46 19.35
N GLU A 547 -10.39 -22.13 18.07
CA GLU A 547 -9.54 -22.59 16.97
C GLU A 547 -8.09 -22.12 17.15
N PHE A 548 -7.90 -20.85 17.52
CA PHE A 548 -6.58 -20.28 17.79
C PHE A 548 -5.83 -21.03 18.90
N PHE A 549 -6.51 -21.43 19.97
CA PHE A 549 -5.91 -22.15 21.11
C PHE A 549 -5.79 -23.67 20.92
N SER A 550 -6.27 -24.22 19.81
CA SER A 550 -6.45 -25.68 19.67
C SER A 550 -5.33 -26.43 18.94
N SER A 551 -4.24 -25.75 18.55
CA SER A 551 -3.15 -26.36 17.78
C SER A 551 -2.15 -27.13 18.66
N GLY A 552 -1.86 -28.38 18.29
CA GLY A 552 -0.87 -29.24 18.95
C GLY A 552 0.35 -29.63 18.10
N SER A 553 0.38 -29.33 16.79
CA SER A 553 1.50 -29.66 15.87
C SER A 553 1.92 -28.44 15.03
N SER A 554 3.24 -28.19 14.98
CA SER A 554 3.86 -27.05 14.28
C SER A 554 3.95 -27.20 12.76
N PHE A 555 3.77 -28.41 12.21
CA PHE A 555 4.09 -28.69 10.80
C PHE A 555 2.95 -29.35 10.01
N THR A 556 2.33 -30.40 10.54
CA THR A 556 1.30 -31.19 9.84
C THR A 556 -0.11 -30.92 10.38
N ALA A 557 -1.12 -31.23 9.57
CA ALA A 557 -2.50 -31.38 10.06
C ALA A 557 -2.65 -32.71 10.82
N SER A 558 -3.45 -32.73 11.89
CA SER A 558 -3.75 -33.95 12.66
C SER A 558 -4.59 -34.91 11.81
N SER A 559 -4.22 -36.19 11.74
CA SER A 559 -4.95 -37.21 10.96
C SER A 559 -6.29 -37.64 11.59
N ASN A 560 -6.54 -37.27 12.85
CA ASN A 560 -7.69 -37.76 13.60
C ASN A 560 -8.81 -36.71 13.78
N MET A 561 -10.00 -37.11 13.33
CA MET A 561 -11.31 -36.41 13.30
C MET A 561 -11.48 -35.34 12.23
N ARG A 562 -12.74 -35.13 11.80
CA ARG A 562 -13.14 -34.10 10.83
C ARG A 562 -12.98 -32.71 11.44
N VAL A 563 -11.76 -32.18 11.46
CA VAL A 563 -11.41 -30.88 12.01
C VAL A 563 -11.62 -29.80 10.93
N SER A 564 -12.04 -28.58 11.33
CA SER A 564 -12.18 -27.45 10.40
C SER A 564 -10.81 -27.03 9.82
N TRP A 565 -10.77 -26.63 8.55
CA TRP A 565 -9.53 -26.18 7.89
C TRP A 565 -8.88 -24.97 8.61
N THR A 566 -9.69 -24.14 9.25
CA THR A 566 -9.27 -23.02 10.12
C THR A 566 -8.48 -23.50 11.32
N LYS A 567 -8.97 -24.56 11.98
CA LYS A 567 -8.31 -25.18 13.12
C LYS A 567 -7.02 -25.93 12.72
N GLU A 568 -7.01 -26.60 11.58
CA GLU A 568 -5.78 -27.25 11.07
C GLU A 568 -4.66 -26.25 10.74
N SER A 569 -5.05 -25.04 10.35
CA SER A 569 -4.15 -23.95 9.99
C SER A 569 -3.65 -23.13 11.18
N ALA A 570 -4.14 -23.37 12.40
CA ALA A 570 -3.72 -22.65 13.60
C ALA A 570 -2.26 -22.98 13.96
N LEU A 571 -1.51 -21.96 14.36
CA LEU A 571 -0.10 -22.09 14.78
C LEU A 571 -0.02 -22.43 16.29
N PRO A 572 0.98 -23.22 16.72
CA PRO A 572 1.24 -23.45 18.14
C PRO A 572 1.57 -22.16 18.90
N LEU A 573 1.24 -22.11 20.19
CA LEU A 573 1.47 -20.93 21.03
C LEU A 573 2.96 -20.56 21.17
N GLU A 574 3.87 -21.54 21.12
CA GLU A 574 5.32 -21.30 21.10
C GLU A 574 5.77 -20.57 19.83
N ASP A 575 5.27 -20.99 18.68
CA ASP A 575 5.55 -20.34 17.40
C ASP A 575 4.97 -18.91 17.37
N ILE A 576 3.79 -18.70 17.97
CA ILE A 576 3.20 -17.37 18.11
C ILE A 576 4.05 -16.49 19.03
N LYS A 577 4.62 -17.05 20.11
CA LYS A 577 5.57 -16.34 20.97
C LYS A 577 6.81 -15.91 20.18
N ASP A 578 7.45 -16.80 19.42
CA ASP A 578 8.61 -16.48 18.56
C ASP A 578 8.26 -15.37 17.56
N MET A 579 7.11 -15.50 16.89
CA MET A 579 6.61 -14.49 15.95
C MET A 579 6.40 -13.13 16.63
N THR A 580 5.84 -13.09 17.84
CA THR A 580 5.65 -11.82 18.54
C THR A 580 6.96 -11.16 18.91
N ILE A 581 8.03 -11.91 19.22
CA ILE A 581 9.37 -11.33 19.47
C ILE A 581 9.91 -10.69 18.19
N PHE A 582 9.83 -11.40 17.06
CA PHE A 582 10.19 -10.89 15.76
C PHE A 582 9.43 -9.58 15.42
N LEU A 583 8.09 -9.62 15.51
CA LEU A 583 7.23 -8.47 15.19
C LEU A 583 7.49 -7.30 16.14
N LYS A 584 7.72 -7.57 17.42
CA LYS A 584 8.06 -6.56 18.43
C LYS A 584 9.31 -5.78 18.05
N ASN A 585 10.40 -6.49 17.73
CA ASN A 585 11.68 -5.89 17.34
C ASN A 585 11.55 -5.13 16.02
N LEU A 586 10.89 -5.72 15.03
CA LEU A 586 10.65 -5.10 13.73
C LEU A 586 9.83 -3.82 13.86
N ALA A 587 8.67 -3.89 14.51
CA ALA A 587 7.76 -2.78 14.65
C ALA A 587 8.37 -1.63 15.45
N PHE A 588 9.11 -1.92 16.53
CA PHE A 588 9.85 -0.90 17.27
C PHE A 588 10.76 -0.08 16.35
N THR A 589 11.61 -0.74 15.56
CA THR A 589 12.57 -0.05 14.68
C THR A 589 11.89 0.71 13.53
N LEU A 590 10.78 0.19 12.98
CA LEU A 590 10.03 0.86 11.91
C LEU A 590 9.48 2.23 12.33
N TYR A 591 9.12 2.41 13.60
CA TYR A 591 8.57 3.67 14.12
C TYR A 591 9.61 4.52 14.85
N TRP A 592 10.51 3.90 15.62
CA TRP A 592 11.57 4.61 16.33
C TRP A 592 12.59 5.26 15.38
N ASN A 593 12.93 4.58 14.28
CA ASN A 593 13.89 5.04 13.27
C ASN A 593 13.17 5.50 11.98
N SER A 594 11.92 5.96 12.08
CA SER A 594 11.14 6.43 10.92
C SER A 594 11.87 7.52 10.13
N ALA A 595 12.52 8.46 10.83
CA ALA A 595 13.34 9.51 10.23
C ALA A 595 14.49 8.94 9.39
N ASP A 596 15.29 8.05 9.99
CA ASP A 596 16.46 7.43 9.36
C ASP A 596 16.10 6.59 8.12
N LEU A 597 14.90 6.00 8.10
CA LEU A 597 14.39 5.22 6.98
C LEU A 597 13.90 6.11 5.83
N ASN A 598 13.53 7.36 6.13
CA ASN A 598 13.03 8.31 5.15
C ASN A 598 14.14 9.26 4.63
N GLU A 599 15.32 9.35 5.26
CA GLU A 599 16.41 10.30 4.92
C GLU A 599 16.90 10.24 3.45
N ASP A 600 16.77 9.12 2.75
CA ASP A 600 17.19 8.94 1.34
C ASP A 600 16.37 9.74 0.29
N GLU A 601 15.44 10.59 0.74
CA GLU A 601 14.70 11.53 -0.11
C GLU A 601 15.32 12.94 -0.16
N THR A 602 16.63 13.12 0.05
CA THR A 602 17.25 14.40 -0.32
C THR A 602 17.13 14.56 -1.84
N VAL A 603 16.09 15.27 -2.26
CA VAL A 603 15.90 15.76 -3.63
C VAL A 603 17.20 16.43 -4.02
N HIS A 604 17.93 15.84 -4.98
CA HIS A 604 19.02 16.56 -5.63
C HIS A 604 18.45 17.89 -6.10
N ASP A 605 18.96 18.97 -5.51
CA ASP A 605 18.59 20.35 -5.73
C ASP A 605 18.84 20.74 -7.18
N SER A 606 17.91 20.31 -8.04
CA SER A 606 17.83 20.64 -9.46
C SER A 606 17.04 21.95 -9.65
N GLY A 607 16.63 22.57 -8.55
CA GLY A 607 15.98 23.88 -8.45
C GLY A 607 16.96 25.06 -8.37
N GLY A 608 18.26 24.85 -8.59
CA GLY A 608 19.19 25.97 -8.66
C GLY A 608 18.82 26.94 -9.79
N ILE A 609 18.83 28.25 -9.48
CA ILE A 609 18.56 29.40 -10.38
C ILE A 609 19.21 29.27 -11.78
N ARG A 610 20.27 28.46 -11.91
CA ARG A 610 20.92 28.07 -13.17
C ARG A 610 20.00 27.40 -14.21
N SER A 611 18.97 26.66 -13.82
CA SER A 611 18.06 26.00 -14.78
C SER A 611 17.11 26.99 -15.47
N TYR A 612 16.87 28.16 -14.88
CA TYR A 612 16.00 29.20 -15.44
C TYR A 612 16.65 30.04 -16.55
N PHE A 613 17.99 30.01 -16.68
CA PHE A 613 18.73 30.85 -17.64
C PHE A 613 19.34 30.07 -18.83
N SER A 614 19.19 28.73 -18.90
CA SER A 614 19.69 27.94 -20.04
C SER A 614 18.64 27.83 -21.14
N SER A 615 18.84 28.52 -22.26
CA SER A 615 17.96 28.51 -23.44
C SER A 615 18.17 27.32 -24.39
N SER A 616 18.79 26.23 -23.93
CA SER A 616 19.14 25.08 -24.77
C SER A 616 18.80 23.72 -24.16
N VAL A 617 17.54 23.52 -23.77
CA VAL A 617 17.00 22.17 -23.53
C VAL A 617 16.06 21.82 -24.66
N THR A 618 16.44 20.80 -25.43
CA THR A 618 15.61 20.15 -26.44
C THR A 618 14.37 19.54 -25.80
N SER A 619 13.22 19.70 -26.47
CA SER A 619 11.92 19.17 -26.08
C SER A 619 11.91 17.63 -25.98
N SER A 620 12.15 17.09 -24.78
CA SER A 620 11.71 15.73 -24.41
C SER A 620 11.44 15.55 -22.91
N ASP A 621 11.93 16.42 -22.03
CA ASP A 621 11.62 16.32 -20.61
C ASP A 621 10.39 17.16 -20.28
N THR A 622 9.22 16.52 -20.34
CA THR A 622 8.03 17.04 -19.67
C THR A 622 8.34 17.20 -18.19
N VAL A 623 7.99 18.35 -17.62
CA VAL A 623 8.06 18.59 -16.17
C VAL A 623 7.24 17.47 -15.50
N SER A 624 7.92 16.52 -14.86
CA SER A 624 7.28 15.39 -14.17
C SER A 624 6.21 15.93 -13.23
N SER A 625 4.98 15.43 -13.33
CA SER A 625 3.90 15.97 -12.53
C SER A 625 4.15 15.68 -11.04
N VAL A 626 3.55 16.49 -10.17
CA VAL A 626 3.64 16.33 -8.70
C VAL A 626 3.21 14.95 -8.23
N ARG A 627 2.23 14.35 -8.92
CA ARG A 627 1.81 12.98 -8.68
C ARG A 627 2.88 11.97 -9.08
N ASP A 628 3.67 12.25 -10.11
CA ASP A 628 4.77 11.38 -10.52
C ASP A 628 5.96 11.48 -9.56
N LEU A 629 6.13 12.61 -8.86
CA LEU A 629 7.09 12.77 -7.75
C LEU A 629 6.59 12.11 -6.45
N GLU A 630 5.32 12.31 -6.07
CA GLU A 630 4.68 11.62 -4.94
C GLU A 630 4.63 10.10 -5.18
N MET A 631 4.42 9.66 -6.43
CA MET A 631 4.44 8.25 -6.79
C MET A 631 5.87 7.72 -6.88
N LYS A 632 6.87 8.48 -7.36
CA LYS A 632 8.29 8.12 -7.19
C LYS A 632 8.70 7.93 -5.74
N ASN A 633 8.14 8.72 -4.82
CA ASN A 633 8.35 8.54 -3.38
C ASN A 633 7.59 7.31 -2.83
N LYS A 634 6.40 6.97 -3.35
CA LYS A 634 5.72 5.69 -3.08
C LYS A 634 6.37 4.47 -3.77
N GLU A 635 7.16 4.69 -4.82
CA GLU A 635 7.84 3.67 -5.61
C GLU A 635 9.13 3.17 -4.94
N LYS A 636 9.75 3.98 -4.06
CA LYS A 636 10.81 3.55 -3.14
C LYS A 636 10.18 2.83 -1.94
N GLY A 637 9.73 1.60 -2.17
CA GLY A 637 9.21 0.70 -1.13
C GLY A 637 10.27 0.22 -0.14
N LEU A 638 9.89 -0.72 0.75
CA LEU A 638 10.81 -1.43 1.64
C LEU A 638 12.10 -1.82 0.90
N SER A 639 13.27 -1.53 1.47
CA SER A 639 14.51 -1.84 0.77
C SER A 639 14.67 -3.34 0.57
N GLY A 640 14.63 -3.75 -0.70
CA GLY A 640 14.64 -5.14 -1.13
C GLY A 640 13.28 -5.73 -1.53
N VAL A 641 12.16 -5.01 -1.39
CA VAL A 641 10.88 -5.45 -1.96
C VAL A 641 10.33 -4.37 -2.88
N THR A 642 10.49 -4.58 -4.18
CA THR A 642 10.12 -3.61 -5.20
C THR A 642 8.62 -3.29 -5.13
N GLY A 643 8.30 -2.11 -4.62
CA GLY A 643 7.00 -1.45 -4.79
C GLY A 643 5.89 -1.81 -3.80
N ILE A 644 6.23 -2.32 -2.62
CA ILE A 644 5.36 -2.27 -1.44
C ILE A 644 5.70 -1.01 -0.63
N PRO A 645 4.75 -0.05 -0.45
CA PRO A 645 4.99 1.14 0.34
C PRO A 645 5.39 0.80 1.78
N LEU A 646 6.35 1.53 2.35
CA LEU A 646 6.80 1.33 3.73
C LEU A 646 5.64 1.45 4.72
N ASP A 647 4.69 2.36 4.48
CA ASP A 647 3.50 2.55 5.32
C ASP A 647 2.55 1.34 5.32
N TYR A 648 2.41 0.68 4.16
CA TYR A 648 1.63 -0.55 4.05
C TYR A 648 2.25 -1.63 4.92
N PHE A 649 3.58 -1.76 4.85
CA PHE A 649 4.32 -2.73 5.65
C PHE A 649 4.23 -2.42 7.16
N LYS A 650 4.41 -1.15 7.56
CA LYS A 650 4.19 -0.68 8.94
C LYS A 650 2.80 -1.07 9.44
N GLY A 651 1.76 -0.81 8.63
CA GLY A 651 0.37 -1.15 8.95
C GLY A 651 0.11 -2.65 9.05
N LEU A 652 0.72 -3.48 8.21
CA LEU A 652 0.60 -4.94 8.26
C LEU A 652 1.23 -5.51 9.54
N VAL A 653 2.48 -5.10 9.84
CA VAL A 653 3.23 -5.57 11.01
C VAL A 653 2.51 -5.17 12.31
N THR A 654 2.15 -3.89 12.44
CA THR A 654 1.45 -3.40 13.64
C THR A 654 0.03 -3.93 13.75
N GLY A 655 -0.68 -4.06 12.63
CA GLY A 655 -2.02 -4.65 12.57
C GLY A 655 -2.02 -6.08 13.10
N LEU A 656 -1.09 -6.92 12.62
CA LEU A 656 -0.94 -8.28 13.11
C LEU A 656 -0.58 -8.31 14.60
N LEU A 657 0.38 -7.48 15.02
CA LEU A 657 0.81 -7.41 16.42
C LEU A 657 -0.35 -7.05 17.36
N ARG A 658 -1.19 -6.09 16.96
CA ARG A 658 -2.41 -5.71 17.70
C ARG A 658 -3.43 -6.83 17.77
N MET A 659 -3.70 -7.53 16.65
CA MET A 659 -4.65 -8.65 16.64
C MET A 659 -4.23 -9.79 17.58
N ILE A 660 -2.92 -10.06 17.69
CA ILE A 660 -2.38 -11.07 18.61
C ILE A 660 -2.45 -10.57 20.05
N HIS A 661 -2.07 -9.31 20.31
CA HIS A 661 -2.16 -8.69 21.63
C HIS A 661 -3.60 -8.65 22.15
N GLU A 662 -4.58 -8.34 21.31
CA GLU A 662 -6.01 -8.36 21.65
C GLU A 662 -6.50 -9.77 22.03
N ARG A 663 -5.92 -10.83 21.45
CA ARG A 663 -6.22 -12.22 21.86
C ARG A 663 -5.62 -12.54 23.21
N ASP A 664 -4.36 -12.14 23.43
CA ASP A 664 -3.68 -12.34 24.72
C ASP A 664 -4.34 -11.51 25.85
N SER A 665 -4.93 -10.34 25.54
CA SER A 665 -5.67 -9.55 26.52
C SER A 665 -7.00 -10.21 26.93
N ARG A 666 -7.68 -10.91 26.00
CA ARG A 666 -8.90 -11.67 26.32
C ARG A 666 -8.62 -12.97 27.07
N ARG A 667 -7.61 -13.73 26.63
CA ARG A 667 -7.19 -14.99 27.26
C ARG A 667 -5.67 -15.06 27.24
N LYS A 668 -5.07 -14.83 28.41
CA LYS A 668 -3.61 -14.81 28.58
C LYS A 668 -2.97 -16.13 28.18
N PHE A 669 -1.99 -16.06 27.28
CA PHE A 669 -1.15 -17.20 26.87
C PHE A 669 0.34 -16.87 26.79
N LEU A 670 0.70 -15.58 26.84
CA LEU A 670 2.07 -15.12 26.98
C LEU A 670 2.39 -14.78 28.45
N PRO A 671 3.66 -14.90 28.88
CA PRO A 671 4.07 -14.52 30.23
C PRO A 671 3.80 -13.05 30.55
N ASP A 672 3.64 -12.75 31.84
CA ASP A 672 3.51 -11.37 32.31
C ASP A 672 4.73 -10.53 31.91
N GLY A 673 4.47 -9.32 31.42
CA GLY A 673 5.51 -8.43 30.92
C GLY A 673 6.06 -8.75 29.53
N HIS A 674 5.63 -9.85 28.87
CA HIS A 674 6.11 -10.23 27.53
C HIS A 674 5.97 -9.10 26.50
N TRP A 675 4.89 -8.32 26.56
CA TRP A 675 4.63 -7.22 25.63
C TRP A 675 5.44 -5.96 25.92
N LEU A 676 5.89 -5.78 27.16
CA LEU A 676 6.61 -4.58 27.58
C LEU A 676 7.99 -4.50 26.90
N MET A 677 8.43 -3.27 26.63
CA MET A 677 9.78 -2.97 26.14
C MET A 677 10.49 -1.95 27.03
N THR A 678 10.29 -2.04 28.35
CA THR A 678 10.85 -1.10 29.33
C THR A 678 12.37 -0.97 29.23
N ASN A 679 13.10 -2.02 28.85
CA ASN A 679 14.56 -1.97 28.66
C ASN A 679 15.01 -1.02 27.52
N ARG A 680 14.10 -0.61 26.64
CA ARG A 680 14.36 0.32 25.52
C ARG A 680 14.06 1.77 25.89
N PHE A 681 13.43 2.01 27.03
CA PHE A 681 13.01 3.32 27.49
C PHE A 681 13.65 3.65 28.82
N ASP A 682 14.04 4.92 28.98
CA ASP A 682 14.30 5.46 30.31
C ASP A 682 12.96 5.87 30.95
N MET A 683 12.44 5.02 31.84
CA MET A 683 11.10 5.19 32.41
C MET A 683 10.99 6.37 33.39
N GLU A 684 12.08 6.82 34.01
CA GLU A 684 12.06 7.95 34.96
C GLU A 684 11.86 9.29 34.24
N GLY A 685 12.50 9.46 33.07
CA GLY A 685 12.37 10.64 32.21
C GLY A 685 11.33 10.52 31.09
N PHE A 686 10.63 9.38 30.99
CA PHE A 686 9.78 9.08 29.83
C PHE A 686 8.60 10.04 29.68
N ILE A 687 7.85 10.29 30.76
CA ILE A 687 6.64 11.13 30.72
C ILE A 687 6.99 12.57 30.32
N PRO A 688 7.96 13.25 30.97
CA PRO A 688 8.37 14.60 30.55
C PRO A 688 8.84 14.66 29.09
N ALA A 689 9.57 13.64 28.62
CA ALA A 689 10.04 13.59 27.22
C ALA A 689 8.89 13.46 26.23
N VAL A 690 7.90 12.60 26.50
CA VAL A 690 6.71 12.44 25.65
C VAL A 690 5.88 13.72 25.63
N VAL A 691 5.71 14.39 26.77
CA VAL A 691 4.98 15.66 26.87
C VAL A 691 5.70 16.76 26.08
N ALA A 692 7.04 16.82 26.14
CA ALA A 692 7.83 17.75 25.33
C ALA A 692 7.71 17.44 23.82
N GLU A 693 7.72 16.17 23.41
CA GLU A 693 7.48 15.76 22.02
C GLU A 693 6.08 16.19 21.54
N GLU A 694 5.05 16.05 22.38
CA GLU A 694 3.67 16.50 22.10
C GLU A 694 3.57 18.02 22.00
N GLU A 695 4.22 18.76 22.89
CA GLU A 695 4.27 20.22 22.86
C GLU A 695 4.97 20.74 21.61
N ASN A 696 6.11 20.14 21.22
CA ASN A 696 6.80 20.48 19.98
C ASN A 696 5.93 20.20 18.75
N ARG A 697 5.20 19.06 18.72
CA ARG A 697 4.26 18.76 17.64
C ARG A 697 3.16 19.80 17.53
N HIS A 698 2.61 20.23 18.67
CA HIS A 698 1.60 21.29 18.71
C HIS A 698 2.14 22.64 18.24
N GLN A 699 3.34 23.04 18.65
CA GLN A 699 3.94 24.30 18.19
C GLN A 699 4.11 24.32 16.67
N LEU A 700 4.60 23.22 16.09
CA LEU A 700 4.73 23.08 14.64
C LEU A 700 3.39 23.10 13.90
N GLN A 701 2.31 22.64 14.54
CA GLN A 701 0.96 22.68 14.00
C GLN A 701 0.33 24.09 14.12
N ASP A 702 0.58 24.80 15.23
CA ASP A 702 0.14 26.18 15.41
C ASP A 702 0.86 27.13 14.42
N GLU A 703 2.14 26.84 14.10
CA GLU A 703 2.87 27.51 13.00
C GLU A 703 2.25 27.23 11.62
N GLU A 704 1.71 26.03 11.39
CA GLU A 704 1.00 25.66 10.15
C GLU A 704 -0.31 26.45 9.99
N ASP A 705 -1.14 26.49 11.03
CA ASP A 705 -2.41 27.24 11.00
C ASP A 705 -2.17 28.75 10.85
N GLY A 706 -1.08 29.28 11.43
CA GLY A 706 -0.67 30.67 11.27
C GLY A 706 -0.22 31.01 9.84
N ASP A 707 0.60 30.16 9.23
CA ASP A 707 1.03 30.30 7.82
C ASP A 707 -0.15 30.19 6.84
N GLU A 708 -1.10 29.27 7.08
CA GLU A 708 -2.30 29.12 6.26
C GLU A 708 -3.23 30.34 6.37
N GLN A 709 -3.29 30.95 7.56
CA GLN A 709 -4.10 32.14 7.80
C GLN A 709 -3.48 33.40 7.17
N ASP A 710 -2.15 33.55 7.16
CA ASP A 710 -1.45 34.60 6.41
C ASP A 710 -1.58 34.43 4.88
N ASP A 711 -1.60 33.19 4.39
CA ASP A 711 -1.87 32.86 2.98
C ASP A 711 -3.33 33.18 2.59
N LEU A 712 -4.31 32.90 3.46
CA LEU A 712 -5.72 33.27 3.26
C LEU A 712 -5.95 34.79 3.30
N MET A 713 -5.20 35.52 4.13
CA MET A 713 -5.26 36.98 4.22
C MET A 713 -4.63 37.66 3.00
N ASN A 714 -3.66 37.03 2.33
CA ASN A 714 -3.15 37.46 1.03
C ASN A 714 -4.11 37.14 -0.14
N ASP A 715 -4.93 36.09 -0.02
CA ASP A 715 -5.90 35.68 -1.06
C ASP A 715 -7.25 36.45 -0.96
N ALA A 716 -7.50 37.14 0.16
CA ALA A 716 -8.74 37.90 0.41
C ALA A 716 -8.97 39.11 -0.53
N TYR A 717 -8.03 39.43 -1.43
CA TYR A 717 -8.24 40.43 -2.51
C TYR A 717 -8.72 39.84 -3.84
N TYR A 718 -8.92 38.52 -3.94
CA TYR A 718 -9.47 37.88 -5.13
C TYR A 718 -10.54 36.83 -4.78
N GLU A 719 -11.73 37.30 -4.44
CA GLU A 719 -12.92 36.45 -4.36
C GLU A 719 -13.31 35.90 -5.76
N PRO A 720 -13.81 34.65 -5.88
CA PRO A 720 -13.91 33.95 -7.15
C PRO A 720 -15.18 34.35 -7.90
N SER A 721 -15.03 35.15 -8.95
CA SER A 721 -16.08 35.27 -9.96
C SER A 721 -16.08 34.02 -10.85
N LEU A 722 -17.20 33.30 -10.81
CA LEU A 722 -17.57 32.22 -11.70
C LEU A 722 -17.26 32.56 -13.18
N GLY A 723 -16.46 31.71 -13.83
CA GLY A 723 -16.54 31.51 -15.27
C GLY A 723 -15.64 32.34 -16.20
N LEU A 724 -14.38 32.64 -15.85
CA LEU A 724 -13.43 33.21 -16.82
C LEU A 724 -12.26 32.27 -17.14
N ILE A 725 -12.14 31.92 -18.43
CA ILE A 725 -11.02 31.20 -19.05
C ILE A 725 -9.74 32.03 -18.86
N GLY A 726 -8.92 31.69 -17.87
CA GLY A 726 -7.62 32.30 -17.63
C GLY A 726 -6.60 31.90 -18.69
N THR A 727 -5.74 32.83 -19.11
CA THR A 727 -4.62 32.54 -20.02
C THR A 727 -3.66 31.51 -19.41
N GLY A 728 -3.04 30.67 -20.24
CA GLY A 728 -2.24 29.51 -19.81
C GLY A 728 -1.10 29.78 -18.80
N ARG A 729 -0.66 31.03 -18.64
CA ARG A 729 0.31 31.43 -17.60
C ARG A 729 -0.26 31.44 -16.18
N ALA A 730 -1.51 31.89 -16.00
CA ALA A 730 -2.14 31.99 -14.68
C ALA A 730 -2.48 30.60 -14.11
N GLN A 731 -2.84 29.66 -14.98
CA GLN A 731 -3.07 28.26 -14.61
C GLN A 731 -1.76 27.55 -14.26
N GLN A 732 -0.66 27.88 -14.96
CA GLN A 732 0.68 27.36 -14.67
C GLN A 732 1.19 27.85 -13.29
N THR A 733 1.01 29.13 -12.95
CA THR A 733 1.41 29.67 -11.64
C THR A 733 0.64 29.05 -10.49
N ARG A 734 -0.70 28.91 -10.60
CA ARG A 734 -1.51 28.21 -9.58
C ARG A 734 -1.08 26.76 -9.37
N ARG A 735 -0.70 26.07 -10.46
CA ARG A 735 -0.21 24.68 -10.39
C ARG A 735 1.17 24.59 -9.72
N ILE A 736 2.05 25.57 -9.96
CA ILE A 736 3.37 25.66 -9.32
C ILE A 736 3.25 26.02 -7.83
N GLU A 737 2.34 26.91 -7.49
CA GLU A 737 2.08 27.33 -6.10
C GLU A 737 1.47 26.18 -5.28
N ALA A 738 0.48 25.47 -5.83
CA ALA A 738 -0.08 24.26 -5.22
C ALA A 738 0.96 23.14 -5.05
N LEU A 739 1.91 23.02 -5.99
CA LEU A 739 3.03 22.08 -5.92
C LEU A 739 3.98 22.45 -4.77
N ARG A 740 4.32 23.73 -4.64
CA ARG A 740 5.20 24.23 -3.58
C ARG A 740 4.58 24.05 -2.19
N ARG A 741 3.29 24.38 -2.02
CA ARG A 741 2.54 24.13 -0.77
C ARG A 741 2.56 22.66 -0.39
N ARG A 742 2.29 21.75 -1.35
CA ARG A 742 2.33 20.30 -1.09
C ARG A 742 3.72 19.77 -0.77
N GLN A 743 4.78 20.28 -1.40
CA GLN A 743 6.16 19.91 -1.05
C GLN A 743 6.55 20.40 0.35
N GLN A 744 6.12 21.60 0.73
CA GLN A 744 6.32 22.13 2.08
C GLN A 744 5.55 21.29 3.11
N GLN A 745 4.29 20.93 2.85
CA GLN A 745 3.50 20.05 3.73
C GLN A 745 4.15 18.66 3.88
N ALA A 746 4.66 18.05 2.80
CA ALA A 746 5.34 16.76 2.87
C ALA A 746 6.67 16.82 3.65
N ALA A 747 7.49 17.85 3.41
CA ALA A 747 8.73 18.07 4.15
C ALA A 747 8.48 18.35 5.65
N ARG A 748 7.42 19.12 5.97
CA ARG A 748 7.00 19.40 7.35
C ARG A 748 6.46 18.15 8.05
N ARG A 749 5.66 17.31 7.37
CA ARG A 749 5.24 15.99 7.90
C ARG A 749 6.43 15.10 8.25
N LYS A 750 7.43 15.05 7.36
CA LYS A 750 8.66 14.31 7.60
C LYS A 750 9.46 14.86 8.79
N GLN A 751 9.48 16.18 8.96
CA GLN A 751 10.07 16.82 10.12
C GLN A 751 9.32 16.50 11.42
N LEU A 752 7.98 16.49 11.39
CA LEU A 752 7.13 16.07 12.53
C LEU A 752 7.39 14.62 12.94
N GLU A 753 7.50 13.70 11.96
CA GLU A 753 7.82 12.29 12.21
C GLU A 753 9.22 12.09 12.81
N ALA A 754 10.17 12.97 12.51
CA ALA A 754 11.52 12.93 13.06
C ALA A 754 11.63 13.52 14.48
N VAL A 755 10.70 14.40 14.86
CA VAL A 755 10.73 15.13 16.14
C VAL A 755 10.09 14.34 17.28
N ALA A 756 9.27 13.32 17.00
CA ALA A 756 8.46 12.63 18.03
C ALA A 756 8.45 11.08 17.98
N PRO A 757 9.61 10.40 18.10
CA PRO A 757 9.68 8.93 18.01
C PRO A 757 8.96 8.21 19.16
N ARG A 758 8.94 8.75 20.38
CA ARG A 758 8.25 8.11 21.52
C ARG A 758 6.74 8.19 21.35
N LEU A 759 6.27 9.31 20.82
CA LEU A 759 4.87 9.51 20.51
C LEU A 759 4.37 8.52 19.44
N GLU A 760 5.18 8.26 18.42
CA GLU A 760 4.86 7.27 17.39
C GLU A 760 4.77 5.85 17.96
N ILE A 761 5.65 5.46 18.90
CA ILE A 761 5.49 4.18 19.60
C ILE A 761 4.20 4.15 20.43
N LEU A 762 3.93 5.22 21.18
CA LEU A 762 2.77 5.32 22.06
C LEU A 762 1.43 5.24 21.28
N ARG A 763 1.39 5.78 20.07
CA ARG A 763 0.24 5.73 19.16
C ARG A 763 0.07 4.38 18.47
N ASN A 764 1.17 3.77 18.02
CA ASN A 764 1.11 2.59 17.17
C ASN A 764 1.22 1.27 17.94
N MET A 765 2.00 1.24 19.03
CA MET A 765 2.27 0.07 19.88
C MET A 765 2.23 0.44 21.37
N PRO A 766 1.10 0.96 21.89
CA PRO A 766 1.02 1.43 23.27
C PRO A 766 1.37 0.35 24.30
N PHE A 767 1.03 -0.91 24.03
CA PHE A 767 1.27 -2.06 24.92
C PHE A 767 2.76 -2.37 25.20
N PHE A 768 3.69 -1.67 24.57
CA PHE A 768 5.11 -1.68 24.96
C PHE A 768 5.38 -0.93 26.26
N ILE A 769 4.49 0.00 26.60
CA ILE A 769 4.57 0.89 27.77
C ILE A 769 3.52 0.42 28.79
N PRO A 770 3.82 0.40 30.10
CA PRO A 770 2.85 -0.02 31.10
C PRO A 770 1.57 0.82 31.10
N PHE A 771 0.42 0.19 31.36
CA PHE A 771 -0.90 0.85 31.34
C PHE A 771 -0.96 2.07 32.26
N HIS A 772 -0.48 1.97 33.51
CA HIS A 772 -0.49 3.08 34.47
C HIS A 772 0.29 4.31 33.95
N THR A 773 1.44 4.08 33.29
CA THR A 773 2.26 5.16 32.72
C THR A 773 1.50 5.87 31.60
N ARG A 774 0.78 5.13 30.74
CA ARG A 774 -0.02 5.71 29.67
C ARG A 774 -1.20 6.53 30.20
N VAL A 775 -1.80 6.12 31.31
CA VAL A 775 -2.88 6.88 31.98
C VAL A 775 -2.33 8.18 32.59
N GLN A 776 -1.14 8.16 33.17
CA GLN A 776 -0.48 9.38 33.63
C GLN A 776 -0.17 10.32 32.47
N ILE A 777 0.35 9.82 31.35
CA ILE A 777 0.57 10.62 30.13
C ILE A 777 -0.74 11.23 29.63
N PHE A 778 -1.82 10.45 29.58
CA PHE A 778 -3.16 10.93 29.20
C PHE A 778 -3.65 12.08 30.09
N ARG A 779 -3.47 11.95 31.41
CA ARG A 779 -3.85 12.99 32.37
C ARG A 779 -2.99 14.25 32.23
N GLU A 780 -1.70 14.10 31.98
CA GLU A 780 -0.80 15.23 31.73
C GLU A 780 -1.15 15.96 30.42
N PHE A 781 -1.49 15.24 29.35
CA PHE A 781 -1.98 15.84 28.10
C PHE A 781 -3.26 16.67 28.31
N ILE A 782 -4.24 16.14 29.06
CA ILE A 782 -5.45 16.88 29.43
C ILE A 782 -5.09 18.13 30.25
N TYR A 783 -4.23 17.98 31.26
CA TYR A 783 -3.82 19.08 32.13
C TYR A 783 -3.18 20.22 31.32
N ARG A 784 -2.30 19.89 30.36
CA ARG A 784 -1.68 20.88 29.47
C ARG A 784 -2.69 21.58 28.56
N ASP A 785 -3.67 20.84 28.02
CA ASP A 785 -4.77 21.43 27.23
C ASP A 785 -5.65 22.35 28.09
N GLN A 786 -5.96 21.96 29.33
CA GLN A 786 -6.70 22.79 30.29
C GLN A 786 -5.95 24.09 30.61
N VAL A 787 -4.66 24.01 30.92
CA VAL A 787 -3.81 25.18 31.20
C VAL A 787 -3.77 26.13 30.00
N ARG A 788 -3.62 25.58 28.79
CA ARG A 788 -3.57 26.37 27.54
C ARG A 788 -4.90 27.10 27.29
N ARG A 789 -6.02 26.38 27.33
CA ARG A 789 -7.35 26.94 27.03
C ARG A 789 -7.86 27.89 28.12
N ARG A 790 -7.58 27.58 29.38
CA ARG A 790 -8.04 28.37 30.53
C ARG A 790 -7.05 29.46 30.95
N GLN A 791 -6.02 29.75 30.14
CA GLN A 791 -4.97 30.75 30.43
C GLN A 791 -4.32 30.59 31.81
N GLY A 792 -4.12 29.34 32.25
CA GLY A 792 -3.57 28.99 33.56
C GLY A 792 -4.58 28.94 34.71
N PHE A 793 -5.84 29.36 34.50
CA PHE A 793 -6.90 29.30 35.51
C PHE A 793 -7.64 27.95 35.46
N ILE A 794 -7.07 26.91 36.06
CA ILE A 794 -7.65 25.55 36.01
C ILE A 794 -8.95 25.47 36.81
N ASP A 795 -8.99 26.13 37.96
CA ASP A 795 -10.16 26.18 38.83
C ASP A 795 -11.32 26.96 38.17
N ALA A 796 -12.54 26.43 38.30
CA ALA A 796 -13.72 26.95 37.61
C ALA A 796 -14.05 28.38 38.06
N ASP A 797 -13.95 28.67 39.36
CA ASP A 797 -14.20 30.00 39.91
C ASP A 797 -13.12 31.00 39.50
N ALA A 798 -11.85 30.58 39.58
CA ALA A 798 -10.74 31.41 39.12
C ALA A 798 -10.85 31.76 37.63
N TRP A 799 -11.27 30.80 36.79
CA TRP A 799 -11.51 31.02 35.36
C TRP A 799 -12.68 31.96 35.11
N ARG A 800 -13.80 31.79 35.83
CA ARG A 800 -14.95 32.70 35.73
C ARG A 800 -14.56 34.14 36.08
N MET A 801 -13.78 34.31 37.13
CA MET A 801 -13.28 35.63 37.55
C MET A 801 -12.31 36.23 36.53
N SER A 802 -11.44 35.42 35.92
CA SER A 802 -10.52 35.89 34.90
C SER A 802 -11.23 36.31 33.61
N VAL A 803 -12.24 35.55 33.17
CA VAL A 803 -13.10 35.90 32.02
C VAL A 803 -13.85 37.21 32.30
N ALA A 804 -14.38 37.39 33.51
CA ALA A 804 -15.05 38.62 33.93
C ALA A 804 -14.09 39.83 33.96
N GLN A 805 -12.82 39.62 34.32
CA GLN A 805 -11.80 40.67 34.34
C GLN A 805 -11.26 41.02 32.95
N ALA A 806 -10.99 40.03 32.09
CA ALA A 806 -10.41 40.22 30.76
C ALA A 806 -11.34 40.99 29.80
N SER A 807 -12.64 40.89 30.01
CA SER A 807 -13.67 41.50 29.15
C SER A 807 -14.09 42.92 29.56
N MET A 808 -13.41 43.53 30.54
CA MET A 808 -13.55 44.96 30.92
C MET A 808 -12.84 45.94 29.95
N GLY A 809 -12.24 45.46 28.84
CA GLY A 809 -11.23 46.21 28.08
C GLY A 809 -11.44 46.55 26.59
N ARG A 810 -12.44 46.04 25.83
CA ARG A 810 -12.69 46.45 24.41
C ARG A 810 -14.15 46.26 23.97
N MET A 811 -14.65 47.17 23.12
CA MET A 811 -16.01 47.19 22.53
C MET A 811 -15.95 47.46 21.02
N ILE A 812 -16.81 46.81 20.22
CA ILE A 812 -17.23 47.28 18.88
C ILE A 812 -18.78 47.38 18.76
N ASP A 813 -19.59 46.55 19.46
CA ASP A 813 -21.05 46.48 19.21
C ASP A 813 -22.00 46.57 20.43
N GLY A 814 -21.64 47.32 21.48
CA GLY A 814 -22.62 47.82 22.47
C GLY A 814 -23.35 46.79 23.37
N ARG A 815 -22.99 45.49 23.34
CA ARG A 815 -23.37 44.49 24.36
C ARG A 815 -22.13 44.07 25.16
N PRO A 816 -22.23 43.86 26.49
CA PRO A 816 -21.09 43.45 27.30
C PRO A 816 -20.63 42.02 26.93
N ALA A 817 -19.40 41.89 26.40
CA ALA A 817 -18.80 40.61 26.01
C ALA A 817 -18.72 39.58 27.16
N VAL A 818 -18.64 40.06 28.42
CA VAL A 818 -18.68 39.24 29.65
C VAL A 818 -19.93 38.35 29.70
N GLN A 819 -21.09 38.93 29.37
CA GLN A 819 -22.40 38.28 29.51
C GLN A 819 -22.67 37.27 28.41
N ASP A 820 -22.03 37.43 27.24
CA ASP A 820 -22.17 36.51 26.12
C ASP A 820 -21.35 35.23 26.35
N ILE A 821 -20.11 35.32 26.84
CA ILE A 821 -19.30 34.12 27.13
C ILE A 821 -19.84 33.37 28.35
N LEU A 822 -19.99 34.03 29.51
CA LEU A 822 -20.49 33.35 30.70
C LEU A 822 -21.95 32.87 30.54
N GLY A 823 -22.75 33.59 29.76
CA GLY A 823 -24.12 33.20 29.44
C GLY A 823 -24.21 31.94 28.57
N ARG A 824 -23.32 31.77 27.60
CA ARG A 824 -23.26 30.55 26.75
C ARG A 824 -22.81 29.31 27.52
N HIS A 825 -22.03 29.47 28.58
CA HIS A 825 -21.55 28.38 29.45
C HIS A 825 -22.50 28.09 30.62
N HIS A 826 -23.63 28.78 30.70
CA HIS A 826 -24.66 28.59 31.71
C HIS A 826 -25.88 27.90 31.10
N ALA A 827 -26.39 26.85 31.74
CA ALA A 827 -27.62 26.20 31.30
C ALA A 827 -28.63 25.93 32.42
N ASN A 828 -29.90 26.10 32.06
CA ASN A 828 -31.07 25.84 32.88
C ASN A 828 -31.70 24.50 32.47
N ILE A 829 -31.57 23.46 33.30
CA ILE A 829 -31.88 22.07 32.91
C ILE A 829 -33.05 21.53 33.73
N ARG A 830 -34.11 21.05 33.06
CA ARG A 830 -35.22 20.39 33.75
C ARG A 830 -34.92 18.92 34.01
N ARG A 831 -35.22 18.43 35.22
CA ARG A 831 -34.99 17.02 35.59
C ARG A 831 -35.76 16.01 34.74
N GLU A 832 -36.89 16.42 34.16
CA GLU A 832 -37.72 15.55 33.30
C GLU A 832 -37.20 15.42 31.86
N SER A 833 -36.28 16.28 31.42
CA SER A 833 -35.79 16.33 30.03
C SER A 833 -34.33 16.79 29.97
N VAL A 834 -33.47 16.12 30.74
CA VAL A 834 -32.08 16.54 30.95
C VAL A 834 -31.32 16.52 29.64
N PHE A 835 -31.43 15.45 28.84
CA PHE A 835 -30.71 15.32 27.58
C PHE A 835 -31.14 16.36 26.54
N LYS A 836 -32.44 16.60 26.40
CA LYS A 836 -32.97 17.56 25.42
C LYS A 836 -32.55 18.98 25.76
N ASP A 837 -32.76 19.40 27.01
CA ASP A 837 -32.40 20.75 27.45
C ASP A 837 -30.88 20.96 27.39
N ALA A 838 -30.08 19.93 27.67
CA ALA A 838 -28.63 19.94 27.51
C ALA A 838 -28.21 20.13 26.05
N PHE A 839 -28.82 19.38 25.14
CA PHE A 839 -28.54 19.48 23.70
C PHE A 839 -28.88 20.88 23.18
N ASP A 840 -30.07 21.38 23.48
CA ASP A 840 -30.54 22.69 22.99
C ASP A 840 -29.66 23.85 23.50
N GLN A 841 -29.06 23.74 24.69
CA GLN A 841 -28.25 24.80 25.30
C GLN A 841 -26.75 24.70 25.02
N PHE A 842 -26.19 23.49 24.97
CA PHE A 842 -24.73 23.30 24.89
C PHE A 842 -24.24 22.77 23.54
N TYR A 843 -25.11 22.36 22.62
CA TYR A 843 -24.65 21.85 21.33
C TYR A 843 -23.86 22.91 20.53
N GLU A 844 -24.27 24.18 20.57
CA GLU A 844 -23.58 25.26 19.84
C GLU A 844 -22.22 25.66 20.46
N LEU A 845 -21.89 25.21 21.69
CA LEU A 845 -20.58 25.48 22.31
C LEU A 845 -19.42 24.80 21.57
N GLY A 846 -19.66 23.67 20.88
CA GLY A 846 -18.60 22.95 20.20
C GLY A 846 -17.47 22.52 21.15
N GLU A 847 -16.24 22.88 20.81
CA GLU A 847 -15.06 22.66 21.66
C GLU A 847 -15.07 23.49 22.95
N GLY A 848 -15.89 24.55 23.02
CA GLY A 848 -16.03 25.37 24.22
C GLY A 848 -16.59 24.59 25.41
N LEU A 849 -17.16 23.41 25.18
CA LEU A 849 -17.52 22.49 26.27
C LEU A 849 -16.30 22.06 27.12
N LYS A 850 -15.05 22.23 26.65
CA LYS A 850 -13.83 22.00 27.44
C LYS A 850 -13.67 22.99 28.59
N GLU A 851 -14.17 24.21 28.45
CA GLU A 851 -14.16 25.19 29.53
C GLU A 851 -15.16 24.80 30.64
N PRO A 852 -15.05 25.38 31.85
CA PRO A 852 -16.02 25.14 32.92
C PRO A 852 -17.44 25.55 32.49
N ILE A 853 -18.42 24.69 32.78
CA ILE A 853 -19.85 24.95 32.54
C ILE A 853 -20.59 25.06 33.88
N GLN A 854 -21.63 25.89 33.90
CA GLN A 854 -22.50 26.10 35.04
C GLN A 854 -23.90 25.59 34.75
N ILE A 855 -24.48 24.87 35.71
CA ILE A 855 -25.79 24.24 35.57
C ILE A 855 -26.71 24.71 36.69
N THR A 856 -27.93 25.09 36.33
CA THR A 856 -29.03 25.32 37.27
C THR A 856 -30.13 24.29 36.99
N PHE A 857 -30.42 23.42 37.95
CA PHE A 857 -31.55 22.49 37.82
C PHE A 857 -32.87 23.21 38.09
N ILE A 858 -33.87 22.86 37.29
CA ILE A 858 -35.22 23.38 37.37
C ILE A 858 -36.18 22.23 37.67
N ASP A 859 -36.97 22.37 38.72
CA ASP A 859 -38.00 21.40 39.10
C ASP A 859 -39.25 21.54 38.20
N LYS A 860 -40.19 20.59 38.30
CA LYS A 860 -41.47 20.52 37.56
C LYS A 860 -42.30 21.80 37.62
N PHE A 861 -42.10 22.62 38.67
CA PHE A 861 -42.78 23.91 38.85
C PHE A 861 -42.00 25.11 38.30
N ASN A 862 -41.00 24.90 37.43
CA ASN A 862 -40.14 25.95 36.86
C ASN A 862 -39.41 26.80 37.92
N THR A 863 -39.15 26.22 39.10
CA THR A 863 -38.45 26.91 40.19
C THR A 863 -36.99 26.45 40.20
N PRO A 864 -36.01 27.36 40.28
CA PRO A 864 -34.60 26.98 40.34
C PRO A 864 -34.30 26.28 41.66
N GLU A 865 -33.69 25.10 41.57
CA GLU A 865 -33.24 24.35 42.74
C GLU A 865 -32.02 25.02 43.37
N ALA A 866 -31.94 25.00 44.70
CA ALA A 866 -30.80 25.56 45.42
C ALA A 866 -29.57 24.65 45.25
N GLY A 867 -28.61 25.06 44.41
CA GLY A 867 -27.33 24.37 44.20
C GLY A 867 -26.15 25.32 44.38
N ILE A 868 -25.09 24.87 45.05
CA ILE A 868 -23.81 25.59 45.14
C ILE A 868 -22.88 25.02 44.07
N ASP A 869 -22.45 25.87 43.14
CA ASP A 869 -21.66 25.51 41.96
C ASP A 869 -20.15 25.38 42.26
N GLY A 870 -19.81 24.45 43.17
CA GLY A 870 -18.44 24.03 43.47
C GLY A 870 -17.99 22.80 42.67
N GLY A 871 -18.49 22.63 41.44
CA GLY A 871 -18.20 21.48 40.55
C GLY A 871 -19.12 20.26 40.74
N GLY A 872 -19.82 20.15 41.89
CA GLY A 872 -20.69 19.02 42.15
C GLY A 872 -21.95 18.98 41.28
N VAL A 873 -22.55 20.13 40.99
CA VAL A 873 -23.75 20.22 40.13
C VAL A 873 -23.42 19.80 38.70
N THR A 874 -22.25 20.18 38.19
CA THR A 874 -21.74 19.77 36.88
C THR A 874 -21.53 18.25 36.80
N LYS A 875 -21.00 17.64 37.85
CA LYS A 875 -20.89 16.18 37.94
C LYS A 875 -22.25 15.50 37.90
N GLU A 876 -23.21 15.95 38.71
CA GLU A 876 -24.58 15.43 38.72
C GLU A 876 -25.23 15.54 37.33
N PHE A 877 -25.09 16.69 36.68
CA PHE A 877 -25.56 16.93 35.32
C PHE A 877 -24.98 15.93 34.32
N LEU A 878 -23.65 15.79 34.26
CA LEU A 878 -23.00 14.87 33.31
C LEU A 878 -23.43 13.42 33.53
N THR A 879 -23.53 12.98 34.79
CA THR A 879 -24.03 11.64 35.12
C THR A 879 -25.52 11.46 34.79
N SER A 880 -26.35 12.50 34.92
CA SER A 880 -27.78 12.44 34.61
C SER A 880 -28.04 12.42 33.11
N VAL A 881 -27.34 13.27 32.34
CA VAL A 881 -27.43 13.32 30.86
C VAL A 881 -27.02 11.99 30.25
N THR A 882 -25.90 11.41 30.72
CA THR A 882 -25.43 10.09 30.24
C THR A 882 -26.44 8.99 30.59
N ASN A 883 -26.94 8.96 31.83
CA ASN A 883 -27.95 7.98 32.24
C ASN A 883 -29.26 8.08 31.46
N GLU A 884 -29.73 9.29 31.10
CA GLU A 884 -30.93 9.44 30.28
C GLU A 884 -30.68 8.98 28.84
N ALA A 885 -29.54 9.36 28.25
CA ALA A 885 -29.20 9.07 26.86
C ALA A 885 -28.98 7.57 26.57
N PHE A 886 -28.52 6.80 27.56
CA PHE A 886 -28.26 5.36 27.41
C PHE A 886 -29.43 4.47 27.86
N LYS A 887 -30.48 5.03 28.48
CA LYS A 887 -31.67 4.25 28.88
C LYS A 887 -32.65 4.11 27.71
N SER A 888 -32.95 2.85 27.35
CA SER A 888 -33.94 2.48 26.31
C SER A 888 -35.40 2.85 26.63
N ILE A 889 -35.67 3.45 27.79
CA ILE A 889 -37.03 3.81 28.26
C ILE A 889 -37.43 5.22 27.78
N SER A 890 -36.46 6.04 27.36
CA SER A 890 -36.73 7.36 26.79
C SER A 890 -37.14 7.25 25.32
N ASP A 891 -37.84 8.24 24.76
CA ASP A 891 -38.14 8.34 23.32
C ASP A 891 -36.87 8.40 22.42
N LEU A 892 -35.67 8.42 23.04
CA LEU A 892 -34.36 8.54 22.41
C LEU A 892 -33.72 7.15 22.23
N ASN A 893 -34.08 6.43 21.17
CA ASN A 893 -33.46 5.15 20.78
C ASN A 893 -32.07 5.35 20.13
N LEU A 894 -31.12 5.99 20.82
CA LEU A 894 -29.75 6.24 20.33
C LEU A 894 -28.81 5.06 20.57
N PHE A 895 -28.95 4.35 21.69
CA PHE A 895 -28.11 3.20 22.04
C PHE A 895 -28.97 1.97 22.26
N GLU A 896 -28.39 0.81 21.96
CA GLU A 896 -28.97 -0.49 22.24
C GLU A 896 -28.10 -1.23 23.26
N GLU A 897 -28.75 -2.12 24.00
CA GLU A 897 -28.14 -2.93 25.05
C GLU A 897 -28.32 -4.40 24.67
N ASN A 898 -27.23 -5.18 24.66
CA ASN A 898 -27.30 -6.62 24.41
C ASN A 898 -27.71 -7.41 25.68
N GLU A 899 -27.80 -8.74 25.56
CA GLU A 899 -28.14 -9.64 26.67
C GLU A 899 -27.16 -9.56 27.86
N GLN A 900 -25.94 -9.08 27.63
CA GLN A 900 -24.88 -8.91 28.63
C GLN A 900 -24.83 -7.49 29.23
N HIS A 901 -25.84 -6.65 28.97
CA HIS A 901 -25.89 -5.27 29.42
C HIS A 901 -24.75 -4.38 28.85
N LEU A 902 -24.26 -4.71 27.66
CA LEU A 902 -23.25 -3.91 26.95
C LEU A 902 -23.93 -2.98 25.94
N LEU A 903 -23.53 -1.71 26.00
CA LEU A 903 -24.09 -0.63 25.20
C LEU A 903 -23.30 -0.40 23.90
N TYR A 904 -24.02 -0.17 22.80
CA TYR A 904 -23.46 0.26 21.53
C TYR A 904 -24.45 1.16 20.77
N PRO A 905 -23.98 2.02 19.83
CA PRO A 905 -24.87 2.87 19.05
C PRO A 905 -25.86 2.03 18.24
N ASN A 906 -27.14 2.41 18.23
CA ASN A 906 -28.17 1.70 17.48
C ASN A 906 -27.81 1.64 15.98
N PRO A 907 -27.49 0.46 15.42
CA PRO A 907 -27.03 0.33 14.04
C PRO A 907 -28.11 0.73 13.01
N ALA A 908 -29.39 0.55 13.35
CA ALA A 908 -30.52 0.81 12.48
C ALA A 908 -31.10 2.22 12.63
N ALA A 909 -30.65 3.05 13.58
CA ALA A 909 -31.26 4.34 13.91
C ALA A 909 -31.45 5.29 12.72
N VAL A 910 -30.45 5.42 11.84
CA VAL A 910 -30.55 6.28 10.66
C VAL A 910 -31.58 5.72 9.67
N GLU A 911 -31.59 4.42 9.45
CA GLU A 911 -32.53 3.81 8.50
C GLU A 911 -33.97 3.82 9.05
N HIS A 912 -34.15 3.62 10.35
CA HIS A 912 -35.43 3.81 11.03
C HIS A 912 -35.93 5.27 10.88
N ARG A 913 -35.04 6.26 11.06
CA ARG A 913 -35.38 7.68 10.83
C ARG A 913 -35.78 7.94 9.37
N ARG A 914 -35.06 7.39 8.40
CA ARG A 914 -35.42 7.50 6.96
C ARG A 914 -36.81 6.93 6.69
N GLU A 915 -37.13 5.78 7.26
CA GLU A 915 -38.43 5.14 7.04
C GLU A 915 -39.58 5.93 7.69
N LEU A 916 -39.35 6.51 8.88
CA LEU A 916 -40.32 7.43 9.51
C LEU A 916 -40.58 8.65 8.62
N LEU A 917 -39.53 9.26 8.06
CA LEU A 917 -39.67 10.43 7.18
C LEU A 917 -40.44 10.08 5.88
N ARG A 918 -40.23 8.89 5.32
CA ARG A 918 -41.02 8.40 4.16
C ARG A 918 -42.50 8.28 4.49
N GLN A 919 -42.86 7.80 5.68
CA GLN A 919 -44.26 7.66 6.10
C GLN A 919 -44.94 9.01 6.30
N VAL A 920 -44.19 10.01 6.77
CA VAL A 920 -44.65 11.40 6.87
C VAL A 920 -44.82 12.04 5.47
N GLY A 921 -44.36 11.37 4.41
CA GLY A 921 -44.51 11.84 3.02
C GLY A 921 -43.44 12.83 2.58
N LEU A 922 -42.33 12.93 3.33
CA LEU A 922 -41.20 13.79 2.95
C LEU A 922 -40.42 13.18 1.79
N ALA A 923 -40.10 14.00 0.78
CA ALA A 923 -39.31 13.57 -0.37
C ALA A 923 -37.87 13.26 0.04
N GLU A 924 -37.32 12.15 -0.47
CA GLU A 924 -35.92 11.78 -0.25
C GLU A 924 -34.99 12.88 -0.77
N ASN A 925 -33.93 13.19 0.00
CA ASN A 925 -32.94 14.22 -0.30
C ASN A 925 -33.47 15.67 -0.31
N SER A 926 -34.71 15.92 0.15
CA SER A 926 -35.18 17.28 0.43
C SER A 926 -34.35 17.94 1.55
N PRO A 927 -34.32 19.29 1.65
CA PRO A 927 -33.63 19.98 2.74
C PRO A 927 -34.13 19.50 4.11
N ASP A 928 -35.45 19.42 4.30
CA ASP A 928 -36.06 18.95 5.55
C ASP A 928 -35.68 17.50 5.89
N TRP A 929 -35.58 16.63 4.87
CA TRP A 929 -35.10 15.26 5.04
C TRP A 929 -33.66 15.23 5.56
N ASN A 930 -32.78 15.98 4.91
CA ASN A 930 -31.37 16.04 5.29
C ASN A 930 -31.19 16.66 6.68
N ASP A 931 -31.99 17.67 7.03
CA ASP A 931 -31.95 18.32 8.34
C ASP A 931 -32.42 17.39 9.47
N ASN A 932 -33.44 16.56 9.24
CA ASN A 932 -33.88 15.55 10.20
C ASN A 932 -32.84 14.44 10.44
N ILE A 933 -32.13 14.01 9.39
CA ILE A 933 -31.03 13.05 9.52
C ILE A 933 -29.84 13.72 10.23
N ARG A 934 -29.53 14.97 9.87
CA ARG A 934 -28.46 15.75 10.50
C ARG A 934 -28.75 15.95 11.99
N ASP A 935 -29.97 16.32 12.40
CA ASP A 935 -30.37 16.43 13.82
C ASP A 935 -30.08 15.14 14.59
N LEU A 936 -30.45 13.98 14.05
CA LEU A 936 -30.14 12.70 14.68
C LEU A 936 -28.62 12.51 14.86
N LEU A 937 -27.83 12.79 13.84
CA LEU A 937 -26.36 12.68 13.92
C LEU A 937 -25.76 13.69 14.90
N ARG A 938 -26.30 14.91 14.98
CA ARG A 938 -25.89 15.93 15.95
C ARG A 938 -26.11 15.47 17.39
N ARG A 939 -27.17 14.69 17.66
CA ARG A 939 -27.41 14.10 19.00
C ARG A 939 -26.35 13.06 19.36
N TYR A 940 -25.93 12.21 18.41
CA TYR A 940 -24.79 11.30 18.61
C TYR A 940 -23.49 12.08 18.84
N GLU A 941 -23.24 13.12 18.05
CA GLU A 941 -22.09 14.01 18.23
C GLU A 941 -22.08 14.67 19.61
N PHE A 942 -23.21 15.22 20.04
CA PHE A 942 -23.35 15.80 21.38
C PHE A 942 -23.05 14.80 22.49
N LEU A 943 -23.61 13.59 22.40
CA LEU A 943 -23.35 12.55 23.39
C LEU A 943 -21.87 12.14 23.41
N GLY A 944 -21.22 12.10 22.26
CA GLY A 944 -19.77 11.95 22.15
C GLY A 944 -19.01 13.05 22.90
N ARG A 945 -19.42 14.32 22.75
CA ARG A 945 -18.84 15.45 23.51
C ARG A 945 -19.08 15.33 25.02
N VAL A 946 -20.27 14.90 25.45
CA VAL A 946 -20.58 14.71 26.88
C VAL A 946 -19.68 13.63 27.49
N ILE A 947 -19.50 12.50 26.81
CA ILE A 947 -18.56 11.44 27.24
C ILE A 947 -17.12 11.97 27.24
N GLY A 948 -16.71 12.69 26.20
CA GLY A 948 -15.41 13.35 26.15
C GLY A 948 -15.20 14.33 27.31
N LYS A 949 -16.23 15.09 27.70
CA LYS A 949 -16.21 16.01 28.84
C LYS A 949 -16.05 15.27 30.16
N CYS A 950 -16.69 14.12 30.33
CA CYS A 950 -16.49 13.26 31.50
C CYS A 950 -15.02 12.81 31.60
N LEU A 951 -14.44 12.33 30.49
CA LEU A 951 -13.02 11.94 30.44
C LEU A 951 -12.08 13.13 30.74
N TYR A 952 -12.39 14.31 30.18
CA TYR A 952 -11.62 15.54 30.33
C TYR A 952 -11.59 16.05 31.78
N GLU A 953 -12.72 16.00 32.48
CA GLU A 953 -12.81 16.42 33.89
C GLU A 953 -12.43 15.31 34.88
N GLY A 954 -12.19 14.07 34.39
CA GLY A 954 -11.87 12.91 35.24
C GLY A 954 -13.08 12.35 36.00
N ILE A 955 -14.29 12.55 35.46
CA ILE A 955 -15.54 12.04 36.03
C ILE A 955 -15.83 10.66 35.43
N LEU A 956 -16.01 9.66 36.30
CA LEU A 956 -16.35 8.30 35.90
C LEU A 956 -17.85 8.19 35.55
N VAL A 957 -18.15 7.40 34.53
CA VAL A 957 -19.53 7.14 34.08
C VAL A 957 -19.86 5.65 34.28
N ASP A 958 -21.00 5.37 34.91
CA ASP A 958 -21.50 4.01 35.20
C ASP A 958 -22.14 3.38 33.95
N VAL A 959 -21.33 3.08 32.94
CA VAL A 959 -21.74 2.48 31.66
C VAL A 959 -20.78 1.38 31.24
N ASN A 960 -21.30 0.29 30.68
CA ASN A 960 -20.47 -0.74 30.05
C ASN A 960 -20.68 -0.69 28.54
N PHE A 961 -19.65 -0.33 27.79
CA PHE A 961 -19.71 -0.34 26.33
C PHE A 961 -19.29 -1.71 25.79
N ALA A 962 -19.87 -2.07 24.65
CA ALA A 962 -19.43 -3.26 23.93
C ALA A 962 -17.95 -3.13 23.51
N PRO A 963 -17.11 -4.16 23.70
CA PRO A 963 -15.68 -4.11 23.37
C PRO A 963 -15.38 -3.70 21.92
N PHE A 964 -16.19 -4.17 20.97
CA PHE A 964 -16.05 -3.82 19.56
C PHE A 964 -16.27 -2.31 19.31
N PHE A 965 -17.14 -1.66 20.08
CA PHE A 965 -17.40 -0.23 19.96
C PHE A 965 -16.24 0.59 20.55
N LEU A 966 -15.69 0.18 21.70
CA LEU A 966 -14.51 0.81 22.28
C LEU A 966 -13.26 0.67 21.40
N LEU A 967 -13.11 -0.46 20.69
CA LEU A 967 -11.99 -0.64 19.76
C LEU A 967 -11.98 0.45 18.66
N LYS A 968 -13.15 0.92 18.23
CA LYS A 968 -13.26 2.00 17.25
C LYS A 968 -12.71 3.33 17.79
N TRP A 969 -12.81 3.58 19.09
CA TRP A 969 -12.27 4.80 19.72
C TRP A 969 -10.74 4.81 19.61
N ALA A 970 -10.10 3.70 19.95
CA ALA A 970 -8.64 3.52 19.87
C ALA A 970 -8.10 3.65 18.43
N LEU A 971 -8.89 3.24 17.43
CA LEU A 971 -8.48 3.19 16.02
C LEU A 971 -8.76 4.47 15.22
N THR A 972 -9.46 5.45 15.80
CA THR A 972 -9.80 6.72 15.12
C THR A 972 -8.59 7.67 15.05
N GLY A 973 -7.50 7.38 15.77
CA GLY A 973 -6.33 8.26 15.89
C GLY A 973 -5.08 7.91 15.07
N GLY A 974 -5.09 7.03 14.07
CA GLY A 974 -3.88 6.57 13.33
C GLY A 974 -3.27 7.57 12.29
N THR A 975 -1.98 7.43 11.95
CA THR A 975 -1.16 8.37 11.14
C THR A 975 -1.57 8.54 9.67
N GLY A 976 -2.39 7.64 9.12
CA GLY A 976 -2.77 7.68 7.70
C GLY A 976 -4.16 8.25 7.48
N SER A 977 -4.28 9.47 6.94
CA SER A 977 -5.40 10.08 6.19
C SER A 977 -6.87 9.84 6.64
N ALA A 978 -7.11 9.25 7.79
CA ALA A 978 -8.41 8.73 8.18
C ALA A 978 -8.86 9.39 9.48
N GLN A 979 -9.49 10.55 9.35
CA GLN A 979 -10.41 11.10 10.36
C GLN A 979 -11.69 10.22 10.54
N LYS A 980 -11.65 8.94 10.14
CA LYS A 980 -12.81 8.03 10.03
C LYS A 980 -12.43 6.64 10.54
N GLU A 981 -13.43 5.87 10.99
CA GLU A 981 -13.38 4.47 11.50
C GLU A 981 -12.74 3.40 10.56
N THR A 982 -12.02 3.81 9.52
CA THR A 982 -11.52 2.95 8.44
C THR A 982 -10.42 1.97 8.85
N ALA A 983 -9.78 2.19 10.01
CA ALA A 983 -8.76 1.30 10.55
C ALA A 983 -9.34 0.09 11.31
N TYR A 984 -10.61 0.14 11.73
CA TYR A 984 -11.28 -1.00 12.37
C TYR A 984 -11.40 -2.17 11.39
N ARG A 985 -10.93 -3.35 11.85
CA ARG A 985 -10.96 -4.60 11.10
C ARG A 985 -11.93 -5.54 11.79
N ALA A 986 -13.19 -5.51 11.35
CA ALA A 986 -14.23 -6.37 11.90
C ALA A 986 -13.79 -7.84 11.92
N ASN A 987 -13.80 -8.46 13.11
CA ASN A 987 -13.52 -9.86 13.32
C ASN A 987 -14.82 -10.62 13.64
N LEU A 988 -14.85 -11.92 13.36
CA LEU A 988 -15.97 -12.79 13.73
C LEU A 988 -16.23 -12.78 15.25
N ASN A 989 -15.20 -12.71 16.09
CA ASN A 989 -15.38 -12.72 17.54
C ASN A 989 -16.11 -11.47 18.07
N ASP A 990 -15.95 -10.33 17.40
CA ASP A 990 -16.59 -9.07 17.80
C ASP A 990 -18.11 -9.14 17.61
N LEU A 991 -18.60 -9.98 16.69
CA LEU A 991 -20.04 -10.20 16.50
C LEU A 991 -20.70 -10.84 17.72
N LYS A 992 -19.96 -11.59 18.55
CA LYS A 992 -20.52 -12.21 19.75
C LYS A 992 -21.10 -11.15 20.70
N ASP A 993 -20.44 -10.01 20.80
CA ASP A 993 -20.85 -8.90 21.67
C ASP A 993 -21.91 -7.99 21.01
N LEU A 994 -22.15 -8.14 19.71
CA LEU A 994 -23.24 -7.45 18.99
C LEU A 994 -24.52 -8.29 18.95
N ASP A 995 -24.41 -9.53 18.46
CA ASP A 995 -25.51 -10.47 18.28
C ASP A 995 -24.97 -11.91 18.39
N GLN A 996 -25.21 -12.51 19.57
CA GLN A 996 -24.78 -13.86 19.87
C GLN A 996 -25.46 -14.92 18.98
N GLY A 997 -26.71 -14.69 18.59
CA GLY A 997 -27.46 -15.60 17.72
C GLY A 997 -26.87 -15.64 16.30
N LEU A 998 -26.58 -14.47 15.73
CA LEU A 998 -25.88 -14.35 14.45
C LEU A 998 -24.48 -14.98 14.51
N TYR A 999 -23.71 -14.71 15.57
CA TYR A 999 -22.40 -15.31 15.77
C TYR A 999 -22.46 -16.84 15.75
N GLN A 1000 -23.41 -17.44 16.48
CA GLN A 1000 -23.61 -18.90 16.50
C GLN A 1000 -24.02 -19.44 15.12
N GLY A 1001 -24.91 -18.76 14.41
CA GLY A 1001 -25.32 -19.15 13.05
C GLY A 1001 -24.16 -19.12 12.04
N LEU A 1002 -23.32 -18.08 12.08
CA LEU A 1002 -22.13 -17.99 11.23
C LEU A 1002 -21.06 -19.03 11.61
N LEU A 1003 -20.93 -19.36 12.90
CA LEU A 1003 -20.05 -20.43 13.36
C LEU A 1003 -20.51 -21.80 12.85
N GLN A 1004 -21.83 -22.05 12.86
CA GLN A 1004 -22.43 -23.26 12.27
C GLN A 1004 -22.18 -23.31 10.76
N LEU A 1005 -22.36 -22.19 10.04
CA LEU A 1005 -22.06 -22.09 8.61
C LEU A 1005 -20.57 -22.36 8.30
N LYS A 1006 -19.67 -21.81 9.13
CA LYS A 1006 -18.22 -22.00 9.03
C LYS A 1006 -17.85 -23.48 9.12
N ASN A 1007 -18.41 -24.15 10.11
CA ASN A 1007 -18.07 -25.54 10.46
C ASN A 1007 -19.01 -26.58 9.82
N TYR A 1008 -19.93 -26.17 8.94
CA TYR A 1008 -20.88 -27.07 8.30
C TYR A 1008 -20.14 -28.10 7.41
N PRO A 1009 -20.31 -29.42 7.66
CA PRO A 1009 -19.58 -30.45 6.93
C PRO A 1009 -20.21 -30.80 5.56
N GLY A 1010 -21.46 -30.41 5.33
CA GLY A 1010 -22.19 -30.66 4.08
C GLY A 1010 -21.90 -29.62 2.99
N ASP A 1011 -22.79 -29.51 2.01
CA ASP A 1011 -22.72 -28.47 1.00
C ASP A 1011 -23.41 -27.19 1.49
N VAL A 1012 -22.66 -26.11 1.65
CA VAL A 1012 -23.21 -24.81 2.07
C VAL A 1012 -24.25 -24.28 1.06
N GLU A 1013 -24.21 -24.71 -0.20
CA GLU A 1013 -25.23 -24.35 -1.19
C GLU A 1013 -26.63 -24.84 -0.81
N ASP A 1014 -26.76 -25.86 0.05
CA ASP A 1014 -28.04 -26.33 0.60
C ASP A 1014 -28.82 -25.21 1.31
N PHE A 1015 -28.13 -24.20 1.87
CA PHE A 1015 -28.75 -23.06 2.53
C PHE A 1015 -29.25 -21.98 1.55
N SER A 1016 -28.93 -22.08 0.26
CA SER A 1016 -29.33 -21.13 -0.79
C SER A 1016 -29.00 -19.66 -0.45
N LEU A 1017 -27.88 -19.46 0.25
CA LEU A 1017 -27.39 -18.13 0.60
C LEU A 1017 -26.70 -17.50 -0.62
N ASN A 1018 -26.80 -16.18 -0.73
CA ASN A 1018 -26.03 -15.36 -1.67
C ASN A 1018 -25.30 -14.25 -0.91
N PHE A 1019 -24.49 -13.44 -1.59
CA PHE A 1019 -23.75 -12.33 -0.97
C PHE A 1019 -24.65 -11.10 -0.74
N THR A 1020 -25.78 -11.30 -0.05
CA THR A 1020 -26.69 -10.23 0.37
C THR A 1020 -26.95 -10.27 1.87
N VAL A 1021 -27.41 -9.15 2.42
CA VAL A 1021 -27.87 -9.01 3.81
C VAL A 1021 -29.24 -8.37 3.83
N THR A 1022 -30.12 -8.91 4.67
CA THR A 1022 -31.48 -8.42 4.87
C THR A 1022 -31.60 -7.76 6.24
N ASP A 1023 -32.13 -6.54 6.24
CA ASP A 1023 -32.47 -5.79 7.45
C ASP A 1023 -33.99 -5.69 7.57
N ILE A 1024 -34.51 -5.95 8.77
CA ILE A 1024 -35.92 -5.85 9.09
C ILE A 1024 -36.11 -4.60 9.95
N ILE A 1025 -36.88 -3.64 9.45
CA ILE A 1025 -37.14 -2.38 10.14
C ILE A 1025 -38.58 -2.37 10.63
N PRO A 1026 -38.82 -2.27 11.95
CA PRO A 1026 -40.16 -2.15 12.48
C PRO A 1026 -40.76 -0.81 12.08
N VAL A 1027 -41.99 -0.82 11.57
CA VAL A 1027 -42.77 0.38 11.25
C VAL A 1027 -43.88 0.55 12.28
N SER A 1028 -44.15 1.79 12.70
CA SER A 1028 -45.16 2.15 13.72
C SER A 1028 -46.57 1.61 13.45
N ASN A 1029 -46.88 1.21 12.21
CA ASN A 1029 -48.16 0.60 11.82
C ASN A 1029 -48.20 -0.94 12.02
N GLY A 1030 -47.20 -1.53 12.69
CA GLY A 1030 -47.10 -2.99 12.92
C GLY A 1030 -46.69 -3.81 11.70
N LYS A 1031 -46.28 -3.17 10.60
CA LYS A 1031 -45.70 -3.83 9.42
C LYS A 1031 -44.18 -3.76 9.51
N ASN A 1032 -43.47 -4.76 8.99
CA ASN A 1032 -42.01 -4.73 8.91
C ASN A 1032 -41.58 -4.45 7.48
N ARG A 1033 -40.63 -3.53 7.29
CA ARG A 1033 -40.00 -3.30 5.98
C ARG A 1033 -38.70 -4.09 5.90
N THR A 1034 -38.57 -4.94 4.89
CA THR A 1034 -37.34 -5.67 4.60
C THR A 1034 -36.52 -4.90 3.56
N ILE A 1035 -35.25 -4.62 3.87
CA ILE A 1035 -34.29 -3.99 2.96
C ILE A 1035 -33.18 -5.00 2.69
N THR A 1036 -32.97 -5.34 1.42
CA THR A 1036 -31.90 -6.23 0.98
C THR A 1036 -30.76 -5.41 0.37
N ARG A 1037 -29.52 -5.68 0.76
CA ARG A 1037 -28.33 -5.02 0.22
C ARG A 1037 -27.28 -6.04 -0.21
N ASP A 1038 -26.59 -5.75 -1.30
CA ASP A 1038 -25.46 -6.54 -1.78
C ASP A 1038 -24.22 -6.28 -0.91
N LEU A 1039 -23.58 -7.36 -0.43
CA LEU A 1039 -22.35 -7.31 0.38
C LEU A 1039 -21.11 -7.06 -0.47
N LYS A 1040 -21.18 -7.39 -1.77
CA LYS A 1040 -20.15 -7.17 -2.77
C LYS A 1040 -20.81 -6.88 -4.13
N PRO A 1041 -20.10 -6.32 -5.11
CA PRO A 1041 -20.68 -6.06 -6.44
C PRO A 1041 -21.31 -7.33 -7.03
N HIS A 1042 -22.57 -7.21 -7.49
CA HIS A 1042 -23.38 -8.34 -7.99
C HIS A 1042 -23.56 -9.48 -6.99
N GLY A 1043 -23.65 -9.15 -5.69
CA GLY A 1043 -23.70 -10.14 -4.61
C GLY A 1043 -24.96 -11.00 -4.63
N SER A 1044 -26.06 -10.46 -5.14
CA SER A 1044 -27.34 -11.16 -5.33
C SER A 1044 -27.26 -12.35 -6.30
N ASP A 1045 -26.39 -12.28 -7.30
CA ASP A 1045 -26.20 -13.32 -8.33
C ASP A 1045 -25.13 -14.36 -7.94
N ILE A 1046 -24.44 -14.17 -6.81
CA ILE A 1046 -23.30 -15.01 -6.42
C ILE A 1046 -23.70 -15.90 -5.24
N PRO A 1047 -23.79 -17.23 -5.43
CA PRO A 1047 -24.12 -18.16 -4.36
C PRO A 1047 -22.97 -18.30 -3.35
N VAL A 1048 -23.32 -18.56 -2.09
CA VAL A 1048 -22.36 -18.93 -1.06
C VAL A 1048 -22.09 -20.42 -1.16
N THR A 1049 -20.82 -20.77 -1.34
CA THR A 1049 -20.34 -22.14 -1.52
C THR A 1049 -19.36 -22.50 -0.40
N ASN A 1050 -19.05 -23.78 -0.27
CA ASN A 1050 -18.06 -24.27 0.69
C ASN A 1050 -16.71 -23.55 0.63
N GLN A 1051 -16.34 -23.03 -0.54
CA GLN A 1051 -15.06 -22.40 -0.83
C GLN A 1051 -15.06 -20.89 -0.54
N ASN A 1052 -16.21 -20.22 -0.65
CA ASN A 1052 -16.31 -18.77 -0.46
C ASN A 1052 -17.02 -18.38 0.86
N ARG A 1053 -17.52 -19.35 1.65
CA ARG A 1053 -18.24 -19.12 2.90
C ARG A 1053 -17.52 -18.21 3.90
N LEU A 1054 -16.19 -18.33 4.00
CA LEU A 1054 -15.39 -17.51 4.93
C LEU A 1054 -15.35 -16.04 4.48
N VAL A 1055 -15.35 -15.77 3.17
CA VAL A 1055 -15.48 -14.41 2.61
C VAL A 1055 -16.87 -13.87 2.93
N TYR A 1056 -17.92 -14.67 2.75
CA TYR A 1056 -19.28 -14.30 3.12
C TYR A 1056 -19.39 -13.91 4.61
N ILE A 1057 -18.87 -14.75 5.52
CA ILE A 1057 -18.82 -14.49 6.97
C ILE A 1057 -18.08 -13.17 7.25
N SER A 1058 -16.92 -12.95 6.62
CA SER A 1058 -16.15 -11.71 6.79
C SER A 1058 -16.92 -10.46 6.34
N TYR A 1059 -17.70 -10.55 5.27
CA TYR A 1059 -18.50 -9.44 4.75
C TYR A 1059 -19.75 -9.17 5.58
N ILE A 1060 -20.40 -10.21 6.13
CA ILE A 1060 -21.47 -10.04 7.12
C ILE A 1060 -20.93 -9.34 8.38
N ALA A 1061 -19.80 -9.79 8.92
CA ALA A 1061 -19.17 -9.17 10.09
C ALA A 1061 -18.84 -7.70 9.83
N ARG A 1062 -18.22 -7.40 8.67
CA ARG A 1062 -17.93 -6.03 8.25
C ARG A 1062 -19.19 -5.19 8.08
N TYR A 1063 -20.25 -5.73 7.48
CA TYR A 1063 -21.49 -4.99 7.30
C TYR A 1063 -22.12 -4.62 8.65
N ARG A 1064 -22.30 -5.60 9.54
CA ARG A 1064 -22.96 -5.43 10.84
C ARG A 1064 -22.17 -4.55 11.80
N LEU A 1065 -20.85 -4.74 11.88
CA LEU A 1065 -20.03 -4.02 12.86
C LEU A 1065 -19.54 -2.66 12.35
N GLN A 1066 -19.37 -2.47 11.04
CA GLN A 1066 -18.75 -1.26 10.48
C GLN A 1066 -19.68 -0.50 9.53
N SER A 1067 -20.16 -1.12 8.45
CA SER A 1067 -20.89 -0.40 7.40
C SER A 1067 -22.24 0.13 7.87
N GLN A 1068 -23.03 -0.70 8.55
CA GLN A 1068 -24.38 -0.37 9.02
C GLN A 1068 -24.39 0.77 10.06
N PRO A 1069 -23.63 0.71 11.18
CA PRO A 1069 -23.63 1.77 12.19
C PRO A 1069 -22.72 2.97 11.85
N SER A 1070 -22.15 3.02 10.63
CA SER A 1070 -21.06 3.95 10.28
C SER A 1070 -21.39 5.43 10.52
N LEU A 1071 -22.60 5.89 10.16
CA LEU A 1071 -22.96 7.30 10.29
C LEU A 1071 -23.09 7.73 11.76
N GLN A 1072 -23.79 6.92 12.56
CA GLN A 1072 -24.00 7.14 13.99
C GLN A 1072 -22.67 7.08 14.76
N THR A 1073 -21.87 6.05 14.45
CA THR A 1073 -20.58 5.84 15.12
C THR A 1073 -19.60 6.96 14.81
N ASN A 1074 -19.48 7.36 13.53
CA ASN A 1074 -18.60 8.47 13.16
C ASN A 1074 -19.07 9.80 13.79
N ALA A 1075 -20.37 10.07 13.86
CA ALA A 1075 -20.88 11.28 14.51
C ALA A 1075 -20.52 11.31 16.01
N PHE A 1076 -20.73 10.19 16.72
CA PHE A 1076 -20.32 10.07 18.12
C PHE A 1076 -18.80 10.27 18.30
N LEU A 1077 -17.99 9.58 17.49
CA LEU A 1077 -16.52 9.68 17.55
C LEU A 1077 -16.00 11.07 17.18
N GLN A 1078 -16.67 11.77 16.27
CA GLN A 1078 -16.37 13.16 15.95
C GLN A 1078 -16.58 14.07 17.16
N GLY A 1079 -17.72 13.93 17.85
CA GLY A 1079 -18.01 14.69 19.06
C GLY A 1079 -17.05 14.38 20.20
N LEU A 1080 -16.71 13.09 20.40
CA LEU A 1080 -15.68 12.67 21.34
C LEU A 1080 -14.32 13.28 20.99
N GLY A 1081 -13.95 13.25 19.71
CA GLY A 1081 -12.70 13.78 19.16
C GLY A 1081 -12.52 15.30 19.32
N GLN A 1082 -13.61 16.06 19.37
CA GLN A 1082 -13.59 17.51 19.63
C GLN A 1082 -13.18 17.83 21.09
N ILE A 1083 -13.45 16.92 22.03
CA ILE A 1083 -13.11 17.12 23.44
C ILE A 1083 -11.81 16.40 23.81
N ILE A 1084 -11.64 15.14 23.39
CA ILE A 1084 -10.44 14.34 23.63
C ILE A 1084 -9.78 14.05 22.28
N GLN A 1085 -8.52 14.46 22.09
CA GLN A 1085 -7.83 14.20 20.83
C GLN A 1085 -7.79 12.68 20.55
N PRO A 1086 -8.19 12.21 19.36
CA PRO A 1086 -8.24 10.78 19.05
C PRO A 1086 -6.89 10.05 19.21
N SER A 1087 -5.77 10.75 19.00
CA SER A 1087 -4.41 10.22 19.23
C SER A 1087 -4.20 9.80 20.69
N TRP A 1088 -4.79 10.50 21.66
CA TRP A 1088 -4.66 10.18 23.08
C TRP A 1088 -5.43 8.90 23.45
N LEU A 1089 -6.58 8.66 22.82
CA LEU A 1089 -7.36 7.44 23.03
C LEU A 1089 -6.71 6.21 22.38
N SER A 1090 -5.91 6.41 21.33
CA SER A 1090 -5.18 5.32 20.66
C SER A 1090 -4.15 4.61 21.54
N MET A 1091 -3.83 5.19 22.70
CA MET A 1091 -2.94 4.61 23.70
C MET A 1091 -3.57 3.45 24.48
N PHE A 1092 -4.86 3.21 24.34
CA PHE A 1092 -5.60 2.27 25.19
C PHE A 1092 -6.32 1.23 24.33
N ASN A 1093 -6.31 -0.02 24.80
CA ASN A 1093 -7.13 -1.08 24.22
C ASN A 1093 -8.59 -0.98 24.71
N GLN A 1094 -9.47 -1.85 24.24
CA GLN A 1094 -10.89 -1.88 24.60
C GLN A 1094 -11.14 -2.03 26.12
N SER A 1095 -10.43 -2.92 26.81
CA SER A 1095 -10.58 -3.12 28.27
C SER A 1095 -10.03 -1.96 29.09
N GLU A 1096 -8.94 -1.36 28.63
CA GLU A 1096 -8.30 -0.21 29.24
C GLU A 1096 -9.14 1.06 29.06
N LEU A 1097 -9.76 1.26 27.88
CA LEU A 1097 -10.70 2.34 27.63
C LEU A 1097 -11.95 2.21 28.51
N GLN A 1098 -12.50 1.00 28.66
CA GLN A 1098 -13.61 0.75 29.58
C GLN A 1098 -13.23 1.13 31.03
N THR A 1099 -12.00 0.83 31.43
CA THR A 1099 -11.46 1.19 32.74
C THR A 1099 -11.26 2.70 32.88
N LEU A 1100 -10.83 3.38 31.81
CA LEU A 1100 -10.64 4.83 31.79
C LEU A 1100 -11.96 5.59 31.92
N VAL A 1101 -13.02 5.09 31.28
CA VAL A 1101 -14.37 5.71 31.30
C VAL A 1101 -15.10 5.43 32.61
N SER A 1102 -15.04 4.19 33.10
CA SER A 1102 -15.93 3.74 34.19
C SER A 1102 -15.21 3.42 35.50
N GLY A 1103 -13.89 3.39 35.52
CA GLY A 1103 -13.08 3.00 36.67
C GLY A 1103 -12.76 1.51 36.71
N GLU A 1104 -11.91 1.14 37.67
CA GLU A 1104 -11.40 -0.22 37.84
C GLU A 1104 -12.48 -1.16 38.40
N SER A 1105 -12.60 -2.35 37.81
CA SER A 1105 -13.55 -3.39 38.23
C SER A 1105 -13.04 -4.29 39.37
N GLY A 1106 -11.87 -3.97 39.94
CA GLY A 1106 -11.24 -4.71 41.02
C GLY A 1106 -11.89 -4.51 42.39
N ASP A 1107 -11.29 -5.13 43.41
CA ASP A 1107 -11.71 -4.97 44.79
C ASP A 1107 -11.41 -3.57 45.31
N ILE A 1108 -12.38 -2.95 46.00
CA ILE A 1108 -12.18 -1.63 46.59
C ILE A 1108 -11.14 -1.75 47.72
N ASP A 1109 -9.98 -1.11 47.52
CA ASP A 1109 -8.99 -0.93 48.57
C ASP A 1109 -9.50 0.09 49.59
N VAL A 1110 -10.06 -0.44 50.68
CA VAL A 1110 -10.57 0.34 51.81
C VAL A 1110 -9.46 1.17 52.46
N SER A 1111 -8.21 0.68 52.46
CA SER A 1111 -7.08 1.42 53.03
C SER A 1111 -6.73 2.64 52.17
N ASP A 1112 -6.78 2.49 50.85
CA ASP A 1112 -6.58 3.62 49.94
C ASP A 1112 -7.71 4.65 50.02
N LEU A 1113 -8.97 4.18 50.08
CA LEU A 1113 -10.13 5.06 50.27
C LEU A 1113 -10.01 5.86 51.58
N ARG A 1114 -9.61 5.20 52.67
CA ARG A 1114 -9.40 5.85 53.98
C ARG A 1114 -8.31 6.91 53.95
N ARG A 1115 -7.14 6.62 53.34
CA ARG A 1115 -6.03 7.58 53.22
C ARG A 1115 -6.42 8.85 52.45
N ASN A 1116 -7.37 8.73 51.52
CA ASN A 1116 -7.78 9.81 50.64
C ASN A 1116 -9.14 10.44 51.02
N THR A 1117 -9.70 10.08 52.18
CA THR A 1117 -10.97 10.64 52.67
C THR A 1117 -10.75 11.95 53.43
N GLN A 1118 -11.56 12.97 53.13
CA GLN A 1118 -11.62 14.22 53.90
C GLN A 1118 -12.69 14.13 54.98
N TYR A 1119 -12.37 14.55 56.21
CA TYR A 1119 -13.34 14.62 57.29
C TYR A 1119 -13.73 16.06 57.57
N GLY A 1120 -15.03 16.30 57.79
CA GLY A 1120 -15.57 17.63 58.05
C GLY A 1120 -16.47 17.67 59.29
N GLY A 1121 -16.71 18.88 59.79
CA GLY A 1121 -17.52 19.08 61.01
C GLY A 1121 -16.83 18.51 62.25
N LEU A 1122 -17.56 17.76 63.08
CA LEU A 1122 -17.03 17.13 64.30
C LEU A 1122 -16.14 15.90 64.02
N TYR A 1123 -16.06 15.43 62.77
CA TYR A 1123 -15.23 14.30 62.39
C TYR A 1123 -13.82 14.70 61.92
N THR A 1124 -13.50 16.00 61.88
CA THR A 1124 -12.13 16.47 61.58
C THR A 1124 -11.15 15.87 62.59
N ILE A 1125 -10.02 15.37 62.09
CA ILE A 1125 -8.92 14.92 62.96
C ILE A 1125 -8.39 16.14 63.72
N GLY A 1126 -8.45 16.10 65.04
CA GLY A 1126 -8.03 17.18 65.92
C GLY A 1126 -6.51 17.30 66.03
N ASP A 1127 -6.06 18.24 66.87
CA ASP A 1127 -4.62 18.44 67.17
C ASP A 1127 -4.01 17.22 67.88
N ASP A 1128 -4.84 16.38 68.49
CA ASP A 1128 -4.51 15.09 69.10
C ASP A 1128 -4.18 14.00 68.06
N ARG A 1129 -4.41 14.25 66.76
CA ARG A 1129 -4.23 13.30 65.66
C ARG A 1129 -5.05 12.02 65.79
N GLU A 1130 -6.12 12.05 66.59
CA GLU A 1130 -7.02 10.91 66.75
C GLU A 1130 -8.26 11.07 65.84
N GLU A 1131 -8.71 9.95 65.27
CA GLU A 1131 -9.96 9.90 64.52
C GLU A 1131 -11.15 9.76 65.48
N HIS A 1132 -12.26 10.43 65.20
CA HIS A 1132 -13.48 10.29 65.99
C HIS A 1132 -13.96 8.82 66.05
N PRO A 1133 -14.47 8.31 67.21
CA PRO A 1133 -14.86 6.90 67.36
C PRO A 1133 -15.82 6.39 66.27
N THR A 1134 -16.83 7.19 65.88
CA THR A 1134 -17.75 6.83 64.78
C THR A 1134 -17.05 6.63 63.42
N ILE A 1135 -15.97 7.37 63.15
CA ILE A 1135 -15.16 7.19 61.92
C ILE A 1135 -14.38 5.87 61.99
N GLN A 1136 -13.84 5.53 63.15
CA GLN A 1136 -13.17 4.24 63.36
C GLN A 1136 -14.15 3.07 63.13
N LEU A 1137 -15.38 3.18 63.66
CA LEU A 1137 -16.46 2.21 63.44
C LEU A 1137 -16.86 2.11 61.97
N PHE A 1138 -16.93 3.23 61.24
CA PHE A 1138 -17.22 3.24 59.80
C PHE A 1138 -16.19 2.41 59.02
N TRP A 1139 -14.89 2.63 59.26
CA TRP A 1139 -13.84 1.88 58.57
C TRP A 1139 -13.79 0.41 58.99
N GLU A 1140 -14.07 0.09 60.26
CA GLU A 1140 -14.24 -1.29 60.71
C GLU A 1140 -15.36 -2.00 59.95
N VAL A 1141 -16.51 -1.33 59.79
CA VAL A 1141 -17.65 -1.83 59.02
C VAL A 1141 -17.29 -2.00 57.55
N MET A 1142 -16.62 -1.03 56.91
CA MET A 1142 -16.16 -1.13 55.52
C MET A 1142 -15.20 -2.31 55.29
N HIS A 1143 -14.29 -2.59 56.23
CA HIS A 1143 -13.41 -3.76 56.15
C HIS A 1143 -14.17 -5.09 56.27
N LYS A 1144 -15.23 -5.16 57.09
CA LYS A 1144 -16.08 -6.35 57.26
C LYS A 1144 -17.14 -6.54 56.16
N MET A 1145 -17.30 -5.59 55.25
CA MET A 1145 -18.21 -5.69 54.11
C MET A 1145 -17.61 -6.51 52.97
N THR A 1146 -18.45 -7.18 52.17
CA THR A 1146 -18.06 -7.80 50.90
C THR A 1146 -17.75 -6.73 49.85
N ASN A 1147 -17.03 -7.08 48.77
CA ASN A 1147 -16.74 -6.10 47.72
C ASN A 1147 -18.02 -5.54 47.08
N GLU A 1148 -19.05 -6.37 46.87
CA GLU A 1148 -20.36 -5.92 46.38
C GLU A 1148 -21.01 -4.88 47.30
N GLU A 1149 -20.98 -5.09 48.61
CA GLU A 1149 -21.47 -4.12 49.60
C GLU A 1149 -20.64 -2.82 49.54
N ARG A 1150 -19.30 -2.91 49.46
CA ARG A 1150 -18.40 -1.75 49.33
C ARG A 1150 -18.68 -0.96 48.05
N GLN A 1151 -18.92 -1.64 46.93
CA GLN A 1151 -19.27 -1.00 45.66
C GLN A 1151 -20.60 -0.27 45.75
N LYS A 1152 -21.58 -0.83 46.46
CA LYS A 1152 -22.85 -0.13 46.73
C LYS A 1152 -22.67 1.10 47.62
N VAL A 1153 -21.81 1.03 48.66
CA VAL A 1153 -21.44 2.21 49.48
C VAL A 1153 -20.78 3.27 48.61
N LEU A 1154 -19.81 2.87 47.79
CA LEU A 1154 -19.10 3.79 46.90
C LEU A 1154 -20.04 4.43 45.89
N ARG A 1155 -20.95 3.66 45.29
CA ARG A 1155 -22.01 4.17 44.40
C ARG A 1155 -22.94 5.12 45.13
N PHE A 1156 -23.33 4.80 46.36
CA PHE A 1156 -24.20 5.63 47.17
C PHE A 1156 -23.59 7.01 47.43
N VAL A 1157 -22.27 7.09 47.63
CA VAL A 1157 -21.58 8.37 47.90
C VAL A 1157 -21.08 9.06 46.63
N THR A 1158 -20.70 8.32 45.58
CA THR A 1158 -19.96 8.88 44.43
C THR A 1158 -20.68 8.77 43.10
N SER A 1159 -21.85 8.12 43.07
CA SER A 1159 -22.62 7.73 41.88
C SER A 1159 -21.93 6.69 40.97
N THR A 1160 -20.72 6.25 41.30
CA THR A 1160 -20.00 5.18 40.59
C THR A 1160 -19.68 4.02 41.54
N PRO A 1161 -19.89 2.76 41.14
CA PRO A 1161 -19.50 1.62 41.96
C PRO A 1161 -18.00 1.31 41.89
N ARG A 1162 -17.21 2.01 41.08
CA ARG A 1162 -15.81 1.68 40.77
C ARG A 1162 -14.83 2.73 41.26
N ALA A 1163 -13.64 2.29 41.65
CA ALA A 1163 -12.55 3.17 42.06
C ALA A 1163 -11.87 3.82 40.83
N PRO A 1164 -11.31 5.04 40.96
CA PRO A 1164 -10.43 5.58 39.95
C PRO A 1164 -9.16 4.73 39.83
N LEU A 1165 -8.67 4.55 38.60
CA LEU A 1165 -7.55 3.66 38.30
C LEU A 1165 -6.22 4.05 38.98
N LEU A 1166 -5.96 5.34 39.16
CA LEU A 1166 -4.75 5.82 39.86
C LEU A 1166 -4.98 5.95 41.37
N GLY A 1167 -5.95 5.21 41.92
CA GLY A 1167 -6.35 5.25 43.33
C GLY A 1167 -7.28 6.41 43.67
N PHE A 1168 -7.78 6.41 44.91
CA PHE A 1168 -8.74 7.39 45.42
C PHE A 1168 -8.15 8.80 45.59
N SER A 1169 -6.83 8.97 45.50
CA SER A 1169 -6.19 10.30 45.44
C SER A 1169 -6.61 11.11 44.22
N HIS A 1170 -7.02 10.42 43.14
CA HIS A 1170 -7.48 11.01 41.89
C HIS A 1170 -9.01 11.12 41.81
N LEU A 1171 -9.75 10.76 42.88
CA LEU A 1171 -11.18 11.00 42.95
C LEU A 1171 -11.42 12.51 43.15
N ASN A 1172 -12.06 13.14 42.16
CA ASN A 1172 -12.40 14.56 42.20
C ASN A 1172 -13.92 14.77 42.07
N PRO A 1173 -14.58 15.41 43.03
CA PRO A 1173 -14.09 15.84 44.35
C PRO A 1173 -13.68 14.66 45.26
N ARG A 1174 -12.91 14.88 46.33
CA ARG A 1174 -12.49 13.77 47.21
C ARG A 1174 -13.65 13.18 48.00
N PHE A 1175 -13.55 11.89 48.33
CA PHE A 1175 -14.50 11.24 49.24
C PHE A 1175 -14.48 11.97 50.58
N SER A 1176 -15.64 12.35 51.09
CA SER A 1176 -15.76 13.20 52.28
C SER A 1176 -16.77 12.62 53.26
N ILE A 1177 -16.51 12.71 54.57
CA ILE A 1177 -17.45 12.31 55.62
C ILE A 1177 -17.66 13.48 56.59
N ARG A 1178 -18.92 13.82 56.87
CA ARG A 1178 -19.30 14.88 57.82
C ARG A 1178 -20.39 14.38 58.78
N ASP A 1179 -20.40 14.91 59.99
CA ASP A 1179 -21.43 14.61 60.98
C ASP A 1179 -22.79 15.22 60.57
N SER A 1180 -23.88 14.48 60.84
CA SER A 1180 -25.24 14.89 60.43
C SER A 1180 -26.23 15.06 61.58
N SER A 1181 -26.16 14.21 62.61
CA SER A 1181 -27.05 14.23 63.79
C SER A 1181 -26.49 13.41 64.95
N GLU A 1182 -26.96 13.69 66.17
CA GLU A 1182 -26.78 12.83 67.37
C GLU A 1182 -27.78 11.68 67.40
N ASP A 1183 -28.88 11.81 66.66
CA ASP A 1183 -29.93 10.82 66.59
C ASP A 1183 -29.45 9.57 65.82
N GLN A 1184 -29.29 8.47 66.55
CA GLN A 1184 -28.87 7.17 66.03
C GLN A 1184 -29.97 6.44 65.25
N GLU A 1185 -31.22 6.93 65.25
CA GLU A 1185 -32.29 6.36 64.41
C GLU A 1185 -32.26 6.88 62.97
N ARG A 1186 -31.68 8.07 62.76
CA ARG A 1186 -31.57 8.70 61.45
C ARG A 1186 -30.67 7.88 60.52
N LEU A 1187 -31.03 7.81 59.24
CA LEU A 1187 -30.23 7.12 58.22
C LEU A 1187 -29.06 8.00 57.75
N PRO A 1188 -27.94 7.41 57.31
CA PRO A 1188 -26.92 8.14 56.57
C PRO A 1188 -27.53 8.70 55.28
N SER A 1189 -27.13 9.93 54.93
CA SER A 1189 -27.52 10.57 53.67
C SER A 1189 -26.28 11.02 52.90
N THR A 1190 -26.44 11.33 51.63
CA THR A 1190 -25.33 11.65 50.75
C THR A 1190 -25.56 12.94 49.98
N SER A 1191 -24.47 13.57 49.58
CA SER A 1191 -24.47 14.60 48.55
C SER A 1191 -23.47 14.13 47.49
N THR A 1192 -23.98 13.32 46.57
CA THR A 1192 -23.18 12.59 45.57
C THR A 1192 -22.43 13.50 44.61
N CYS A 1193 -22.97 14.71 44.41
CA CYS A 1193 -22.35 15.80 43.69
C CYS A 1193 -20.94 16.14 44.23
N VAL A 1194 -20.74 16.13 45.55
CA VAL A 1194 -19.47 16.46 46.21
C VAL A 1194 -18.80 15.26 46.90
N ASN A 1195 -19.22 14.04 46.56
CA ASN A 1195 -18.73 12.79 47.17
C ASN A 1195 -18.80 12.81 48.72
N LEU A 1196 -19.85 13.40 49.29
CA LEU A 1196 -20.01 13.60 50.73
C LEU A 1196 -21.00 12.60 51.34
N LEU A 1197 -20.55 11.86 52.35
CA LEU A 1197 -21.38 11.05 53.25
C LEU A 1197 -21.68 11.83 54.54
N LYS A 1198 -22.96 12.08 54.79
CA LYS A 1198 -23.48 12.69 56.02
C LYS A 1198 -23.82 11.57 57.00
N LEU A 1199 -22.91 11.29 57.93
CA LEU A 1199 -22.97 10.13 58.82
C LEU A 1199 -23.41 10.54 60.25
N PRO A 1200 -24.54 10.02 60.77
CA PRO A 1200 -24.94 10.22 62.16
C PRO A 1200 -23.90 9.68 63.16
N ARG A 1201 -23.88 10.21 64.38
CA ARG A 1201 -22.95 9.81 65.45
C ARG A 1201 -23.33 8.46 66.07
N TYR A 1202 -23.22 7.39 65.29
CA TYR A 1202 -23.45 6.03 65.78
C TYR A 1202 -22.38 5.64 66.80
N THR A 1203 -22.83 4.92 67.82
CA THR A 1203 -21.97 4.44 68.94
C THR A 1203 -21.64 2.95 68.84
N ASN A 1204 -22.31 2.20 67.95
CA ASN A 1204 -22.12 0.76 67.76
C ASN A 1204 -21.94 0.45 66.25
N ALA A 1205 -21.01 -0.45 65.92
CA ALA A 1205 -20.72 -0.90 64.56
C ALA A 1205 -21.90 -1.63 63.91
N ASP A 1206 -22.67 -2.41 64.68
CA ASP A 1206 -23.79 -3.20 64.14
C ASP A 1206 -24.94 -2.30 63.68
N THR A 1207 -25.31 -1.30 64.48
CA THR A 1207 -26.31 -0.29 64.09
C THR A 1207 -25.83 0.58 62.93
N LEU A 1208 -24.54 0.95 62.89
CA LEU A 1208 -23.96 1.66 61.75
C LEU A 1208 -24.10 0.83 60.47
N ARG A 1209 -23.71 -0.46 60.51
CA ARG A 1209 -23.80 -1.37 59.35
C ARG A 1209 -25.24 -1.54 58.87
N GLU A 1210 -26.17 -1.80 59.79
CA GLU A 1210 -27.59 -1.98 59.47
C GLU A 1210 -28.18 -0.74 58.80
N LYS A 1211 -28.01 0.44 59.42
CA LYS A 1211 -28.55 1.71 58.91
C LYS A 1211 -27.88 2.14 57.60
N LEU A 1212 -26.58 1.90 57.45
CA LEU A 1212 -25.84 2.18 56.21
C LEU A 1212 -26.31 1.29 55.06
N LEU A 1213 -26.40 -0.03 55.26
CA LEU A 1213 -26.91 -0.95 54.24
C LEU A 1213 -28.37 -0.68 53.90
N TYR A 1214 -29.19 -0.32 54.89
CA TYR A 1214 -30.58 0.09 54.66
C TYR A 1214 -30.67 1.32 53.77
N ALA A 1215 -29.90 2.38 54.08
CA ALA A 1215 -29.88 3.61 53.28
C ALA A 1215 -29.43 3.36 51.82
N ILE A 1216 -28.40 2.54 51.65
CA ILE A 1216 -27.84 2.18 50.34
C ILE A 1216 -28.86 1.40 49.48
N ASN A 1217 -29.52 0.39 50.06
CA ASN A 1217 -30.46 -0.46 49.32
C ASN A 1217 -31.80 0.23 49.06
N SER A 1218 -32.16 1.25 49.85
CA SER A 1218 -33.42 1.99 49.69
C SER A 1218 -33.40 3.02 48.55
N GLY A 1219 -32.25 3.25 47.89
CA GLY A 1219 -32.13 4.20 46.77
C GLY A 1219 -32.37 5.67 47.15
N ALA A 1220 -32.38 5.98 48.46
CA ALA A 1220 -32.80 7.24 49.05
C ALA A 1220 -31.74 8.36 48.98
N GLY A 1221 -31.13 8.56 47.81
CA GLY A 1221 -29.98 9.46 47.65
C GLY A 1221 -30.31 10.96 47.60
N PHE A 1222 -31.55 11.35 47.25
CA PHE A 1222 -31.90 12.75 46.96
C PHE A 1222 -33.13 13.30 47.72
N ASP A 1223 -34.14 12.48 48.06
CA ASP A 1223 -35.45 12.97 48.54
C ASP A 1223 -35.62 13.11 50.06
N LEU A 1224 -34.58 12.84 50.87
CA LEU A 1224 -34.73 12.73 52.34
C LEU A 1224 -33.80 13.65 53.15
N SER A 1225 -33.20 14.68 52.53
CA SER A 1225 -32.43 15.70 53.25
C SER A 1225 -33.29 16.84 53.75
#